data_AF-C7NSJ1-F1
#
_entry.id   AF-C7NSJ1-F1
#
_cell.length_a   1.000
_cell.length_b   1.000
_cell.length_c   1.000
_cell.angle_alpha   90.00
_cell.angle_beta   90.00
_cell.angle_gamma   90.00
#
_symmetry.space_group_name_H-M   'P 1'
#
loop_
_entity.id
_entity.type
_entity.pdbx_description
1 polymer ?
#
loop_
_entity_poly.entity_id
_entity_poly.type
_entity_poly.pdbx_seq_one_letter_code
_entity_poly.pdbx_strand_id
1 'polypeptide(L)'
;MVDLTRRRLLAGVTTTALAGCMDAAEPSEAPPASTPDETDSQTSTDEPTPTATDTPTPEADEISLPEDLVAVLDPLPESVDGTSVSRIRSTAPSPDNDESFNRLPAFGSVSQIGLELDEIDRAAAARYGDYQTQIVTMVGSFDAEKPTLPEDVPIEQLHREDGRLIVAMDDTKDGWKNGVTAATEAADDGELPLSEDARLALSQVSESAVIQLLPSIPADETGQLDGVNTDVIEAFAFGGDRLDPMTARISITVVYTEQSDFDTGEFRTLAKNVGTGNTDDMTVERDGRVGIGTLTVQAPSQEIRERSPDPSLSVEYDQEAGSAEIHNFGEEPLETESLTLSVDDEPVENAWNGEPMQPGSSIAVDADPLSVVMVEWTDPQNAEYEQIVFHEVLSRGVTFENEYDIESKTLTMTYTGSEPIERTDRVEINHWEGAEDRFGSGEETTEPLADRYEQLTRGDEITIEGVTFGDRVTLMATYSYERGSTSGSMSSSVHTFRARIPGRFRLESGETPTLTYYGRETRDPANFRVTVDGEELSNGFTEKYDTLEPEDTLEIKAEPSEEVVVEWVGEGGPAEALSEYVEPPASFELRRTTNGFEIVYGGEEPYDADAFAIRTGDGEFDPIFAAEYDTLEKGDSVAVELDQLGTINLYWMEPDEPTTYTWLHVRDMLQFELDGSSLVFTGRGKWPAEEVSVTVDDESISGFTGTITNGDSIDLSAETGSTVGVQWTGADNPTTVFSETIHPPLEFTFEYDEGDESLTITSNTAAKLDPSKLVVVVLRDEDRPEYPDAWADAYDVVESGDSITLSVSAIEGVAVEHESWNVYVHEDLE
;
A
#
# COMPACT_ATOMS: atom_id res chain seq x y z
N MET A 1 1.09 21.40 3.88
CA MET A 1 0.75 19.97 3.86
C MET A 1 1.88 19.22 4.59
N VAL A 2 1.65 18.62 5.77
CA VAL A 2 2.71 17.81 6.41
C VAL A 2 2.82 16.56 5.55
N ASP A 3 3.87 16.51 4.74
CA ASP A 3 4.26 15.29 4.07
C ASP A 3 4.36 14.20 5.13
N LEU A 4 3.48 13.22 4.99
CA LEU A 4 3.59 11.94 5.64
C LEU A 4 4.95 11.38 5.21
N THR A 5 5.96 11.66 6.02
CA THR A 5 7.20 10.91 6.06
C THR A 5 6.76 9.46 6.03
N ARG A 6 7.09 8.77 4.92
CA ARG A 6 6.82 7.34 4.72
C ARG A 6 7.63 6.56 5.76
N ARG A 7 7.22 6.60 7.03
CA ARG A 7 7.54 5.58 8.01
C ARG A 7 6.81 4.34 7.52
N ARG A 8 7.58 3.40 6.98
CA ARG A 8 7.15 2.03 6.67
C ARG A 8 6.49 1.43 7.92
N LEU A 9 5.17 1.58 8.02
CA LEU A 9 4.31 0.87 8.94
C LEU A 9 4.27 -0.58 8.47
N LEU A 10 5.09 -1.42 9.11
CA LEU A 10 5.08 -2.87 8.96
C LEU A 10 3.85 -3.44 9.66
N ALA A 11 2.74 -3.52 8.94
CA ALA A 11 1.57 -4.31 9.32
C ALA A 11 1.61 -5.70 8.66
N GLY A 12 1.42 -6.75 9.46
CA GLY A 12 0.61 -7.93 9.09
C GLY A 12 1.05 -8.83 7.93
N VAL A 13 2.15 -9.57 8.13
CA VAL A 13 2.51 -10.94 7.65
C VAL A 13 1.71 -11.63 6.53
N THR A 14 2.42 -11.97 5.44
CA THR A 14 2.43 -13.30 4.78
C THR A 14 3.77 -13.50 4.05
N THR A 15 4.57 -14.49 4.46
CA THR A 15 5.83 -14.97 3.78
C THR A 15 7.00 -13.98 3.62
N THR A 16 6.79 -12.68 3.81
CA THR A 16 7.69 -11.61 3.34
C THR A 16 8.72 -11.09 4.35
N ALA A 17 8.81 -11.61 5.57
CA ALA A 17 9.78 -11.02 6.52
C ALA A 17 11.26 -11.30 6.14
N LEU A 18 11.53 -12.32 5.31
CA LEU A 18 12.81 -12.50 4.60
C LEU A 18 12.70 -12.15 3.11
N ALA A 19 11.52 -12.32 2.48
CA ALA A 19 11.32 -11.98 1.06
C ALA A 19 11.16 -10.46 0.79
N GLY A 20 10.91 -9.63 1.80
CA GLY A 20 10.91 -8.16 1.69
C GLY A 20 12.30 -7.57 1.44
N CYS A 21 13.32 -8.43 1.30
CA CYS A 21 14.67 -8.10 0.87
C CYS A 21 15.07 -8.85 -0.41
N MET A 22 14.18 -9.60 -1.05
CA MET A 22 14.50 -10.54 -2.13
C MET A 22 13.37 -10.53 -3.16
N ASP A 23 13.36 -9.50 -4.00
CA ASP A 23 12.58 -9.48 -5.23
C ASP A 23 13.51 -9.93 -6.36
N ALA A 24 13.16 -10.98 -7.09
CA ALA A 24 13.90 -11.46 -8.26
C ALA A 24 12.93 -12.21 -9.19
N ALA A 25 12.59 -11.56 -10.31
CA ALA A 25 11.68 -12.09 -11.33
C ALA A 25 12.44 -12.89 -12.42
N GLU A 26 11.71 -13.76 -13.13
CA GLU A 26 12.23 -14.77 -14.07
C GLU A 26 12.69 -14.20 -15.44
N PRO A 27 13.60 -14.87 -16.17
CA PRO A 27 14.00 -14.46 -17.53
C PRO A 27 13.00 -14.94 -18.61
N SER A 28 12.65 -14.05 -19.53
CA SER A 28 11.89 -14.32 -20.76
C SER A 28 12.76 -14.95 -21.86
N GLU A 29 12.19 -15.90 -22.60
CA GLU A 29 12.86 -16.78 -23.58
C GLU A 29 13.47 -16.03 -24.79
N ALA A 30 14.76 -16.28 -25.08
CA ALA A 30 15.39 -15.88 -26.34
C ALA A 30 15.40 -17.04 -27.39
N PRO A 31 15.19 -16.76 -28.69
CA PRO A 31 14.89 -17.76 -29.72
C PRO A 31 16.14 -18.44 -30.34
N PRO A 32 15.97 -19.56 -31.11
CA PRO A 32 17.06 -20.50 -31.38
C PRO A 32 17.80 -20.27 -32.69
N ALA A 33 19.10 -20.63 -32.73
CA ALA A 33 19.82 -21.36 -33.80
C ALA A 33 21.35 -21.18 -33.61
N SER A 34 22.24 -22.17 -33.69
CA SER A 34 22.49 -23.09 -34.79
C SER A 34 23.56 -24.13 -34.38
N THR A 35 23.41 -25.39 -34.77
CA THR A 35 24.50 -26.39 -34.97
C THR A 35 25.05 -26.24 -36.41
N PRO A 36 26.21 -26.81 -36.85
CA PRO A 36 26.92 -28.05 -36.41
C PRO A 36 28.47 -27.84 -36.24
N ASP A 37 29.33 -28.76 -35.79
CA ASP A 37 29.69 -30.05 -36.41
C ASP A 37 30.75 -30.81 -35.57
N GLU A 38 30.69 -32.15 -35.65
CA GLU A 38 31.71 -33.23 -35.49
C GLU A 38 32.99 -33.02 -34.62
N THR A 39 33.32 -33.93 -33.69
CA THR A 39 33.95 -35.26 -33.94
C THR A 39 34.26 -36.06 -32.66
N ASP A 40 34.13 -37.37 -32.78
CA ASP A 40 34.52 -38.49 -31.91
C ASP A 40 35.78 -38.32 -31.01
N SER A 41 35.71 -38.87 -29.79
CA SER A 41 36.53 -40.05 -29.41
C SER A 41 36.10 -40.67 -28.07
N GLN A 42 35.66 -41.92 -28.18
CA GLN A 42 35.44 -42.86 -27.08
C GLN A 42 36.77 -43.23 -26.40
N THR A 43 36.77 -43.31 -25.07
CA THR A 43 37.50 -44.37 -24.35
C THR A 43 36.75 -44.74 -23.08
N SER A 44 36.12 -45.92 -23.13
CA SER A 44 35.60 -46.66 -21.98
C SER A 44 36.71 -47.02 -21.00
N THR A 45 36.41 -46.93 -19.70
CA THR A 45 36.94 -47.84 -18.68
C THR A 45 35.82 -48.08 -17.66
N ASP A 46 35.27 -49.31 -17.65
CA ASP A 46 34.51 -49.92 -16.55
C ASP A 46 35.28 -49.74 -15.22
N GLU A 47 34.76 -49.48 -14.02
CA GLU A 47 33.60 -49.90 -13.20
C GLU A 47 33.69 -49.05 -11.89
N PRO A 48 32.73 -49.02 -10.93
CA PRO A 48 31.42 -49.66 -10.90
C PRO A 48 30.26 -48.66 -10.69
N THR A 49 29.07 -49.10 -11.04
CA THR A 49 27.79 -48.53 -10.57
C THR A 49 27.78 -48.50 -9.03
N PRO A 50 27.57 -47.34 -8.37
CA PRO A 50 27.08 -47.36 -7.00
C PRO A 50 25.65 -47.87 -7.05
N THR A 51 25.46 -49.11 -6.59
CA THR A 51 24.18 -49.62 -6.13
C THR A 51 23.53 -48.53 -5.27
N ALA A 52 22.28 -48.16 -5.60
CA ALA A 52 21.42 -47.39 -4.72
C ALA A 52 21.51 -48.05 -3.34
N THR A 53 22.21 -47.38 -2.43
CA THR A 53 22.21 -47.80 -1.04
C THR A 53 20.85 -47.32 -0.57
N ASP A 54 19.92 -48.26 -0.33
CA ASP A 54 18.78 -48.04 0.55
C ASP A 54 19.37 -47.64 1.91
N THR A 55 19.75 -46.37 2.04
CA THR A 55 19.92 -45.76 3.34
C THR A 55 18.50 -45.58 3.84
N PRO A 56 18.07 -46.30 4.90
CA PRO A 56 16.79 -46.01 5.52
C PRO A 56 16.82 -44.55 5.94
N THR A 57 15.85 -43.76 5.48
CA THR A 57 15.58 -42.44 6.06
C THR A 57 15.38 -42.67 7.56
N PRO A 58 16.16 -42.00 8.43
CA PRO A 58 15.97 -42.14 9.86
C PRO A 58 14.51 -41.83 10.19
N GLU A 59 13.83 -42.73 10.92
CA GLU A 59 12.50 -42.45 11.45
C GLU A 59 12.60 -41.21 12.34
N ALA A 60 11.59 -40.33 12.33
CA ALA A 60 11.65 -39.03 13.03
C ALA A 60 11.96 -39.17 14.53
N ASP A 61 11.67 -40.33 15.12
CA ASP A 61 11.93 -40.68 16.52
C ASP A 61 13.42 -40.97 16.84
N GLU A 62 14.28 -41.19 15.84
CA GLU A 62 15.73 -41.39 16.03
C GLU A 62 16.56 -40.09 15.93
N ILE A 63 15.92 -38.96 15.59
CA ILE A 63 16.61 -37.69 15.34
C ILE A 63 16.61 -36.81 16.59
N SER A 64 17.81 -36.54 17.13
CA SER A 64 17.99 -35.68 18.29
C SER A 64 17.97 -34.21 17.86
N LEU A 65 16.91 -33.48 18.21
CA LEU A 65 16.82 -32.02 18.01
C LEU A 65 17.62 -31.27 19.11
N PRO A 66 18.07 -30.02 18.85
CA PRO A 66 18.70 -29.17 19.85
C PRO A 66 17.80 -28.90 21.06
N GLU A 67 18.38 -28.87 22.27
CA GLU A 67 17.62 -28.75 23.53
C GLU A 67 16.81 -27.45 23.61
N ASP A 68 17.34 -26.34 23.10
CA ASP A 68 16.67 -25.04 23.01
C ASP A 68 15.49 -25.07 22.04
N LEU A 69 15.64 -25.75 20.89
CA LEU A 69 14.58 -25.91 19.91
C LEU A 69 13.46 -26.81 20.45
N VAL A 70 13.79 -27.90 21.14
CA VAL A 70 12.78 -28.73 21.81
C VAL A 70 12.05 -27.90 22.87
N ALA A 71 12.81 -27.27 23.77
CA ALA A 71 12.24 -26.51 24.89
C ALA A 71 11.31 -25.38 24.43
N VAL A 72 11.63 -24.70 23.32
CA VAL A 72 10.79 -23.63 22.79
C VAL A 72 9.55 -24.17 22.08
N LEU A 73 9.60 -25.36 21.46
CA LEU A 73 8.48 -25.94 20.70
C LEU A 73 7.54 -26.81 21.53
N ASP A 74 7.99 -27.39 22.65
CA ASP A 74 7.16 -28.20 23.55
C ASP A 74 5.81 -27.53 23.92
N PRO A 75 5.74 -26.21 24.15
CA PRO A 75 4.48 -25.53 24.48
C PRO A 75 3.54 -25.28 23.28
N LEU A 76 3.83 -25.76 22.08
CA LEU A 76 3.08 -25.43 20.86
C LEU A 76 2.20 -26.61 20.42
N PRO A 77 0.99 -26.80 20.97
CA PRO A 77 0.17 -27.97 20.68
C PRO A 77 -0.18 -28.15 19.19
N GLU A 78 -0.41 -29.39 18.76
CA GLU A 78 -0.80 -29.69 17.37
C GLU A 78 -2.14 -29.06 16.98
N SER A 79 -3.04 -28.90 17.95
CA SER A 79 -4.32 -28.21 17.79
C SER A 79 -4.81 -27.60 19.10
N VAL A 80 -5.59 -26.53 18.99
CA VAL A 80 -6.30 -25.92 20.10
C VAL A 80 -7.75 -25.70 19.66
N ASP A 81 -8.71 -26.11 20.49
CA ASP A 81 -10.14 -25.99 20.22
C ASP A 81 -10.61 -26.61 18.88
N GLY A 82 -9.88 -27.62 18.39
CA GLY A 82 -10.16 -28.28 17.11
C GLY A 82 -9.54 -27.60 15.89
N THR A 83 -8.79 -26.52 16.08
CA THR A 83 -8.03 -25.82 15.05
C THR A 83 -6.57 -26.25 15.09
N SER A 84 -6.06 -26.81 14.00
CA SER A 84 -4.66 -27.26 13.89
C SER A 84 -3.68 -26.12 13.69
N VAL A 85 -2.43 -26.34 14.09
CA VAL A 85 -1.33 -25.43 13.77
C VAL A 85 -1.06 -25.41 12.26
N SER A 86 -1.05 -24.22 11.67
CA SER A 86 -0.80 -24.01 10.24
C SER A 86 0.65 -23.61 9.94
N ARG A 87 1.30 -22.90 10.89
CA ARG A 87 2.66 -22.40 10.72
C ARG A 87 3.36 -22.25 12.05
N ILE A 88 4.62 -22.66 12.10
CA ILE A 88 5.52 -22.43 13.23
C ILE A 88 6.71 -21.62 12.73
N ARG A 89 7.09 -20.56 13.45
CA ARG A 89 8.32 -19.82 13.23
C ARG A 89 9.15 -19.88 14.50
N SER A 90 10.42 -20.22 14.40
CA SER A 90 11.39 -20.14 15.49
C SER A 90 12.57 -19.25 15.11
N THR A 91 13.13 -18.55 16.08
CA THR A 91 14.25 -17.64 15.90
C THR A 91 15.14 -17.69 17.14
N ALA A 92 16.41 -17.99 16.92
CA ALA A 92 17.49 -17.82 17.90
C ALA A 92 18.25 -16.52 17.61
N PRO A 93 18.81 -15.85 18.63
CA PRO A 93 19.57 -14.62 18.40
C PRO A 93 20.75 -14.81 17.43
N SER A 94 20.79 -13.95 16.42
CA SER A 94 21.87 -13.85 15.45
C SER A 94 23.14 -13.29 16.09
N PRO A 95 24.33 -13.81 15.76
CA PRO A 95 25.60 -13.39 16.36
C PRO A 95 26.01 -11.94 16.05
N ASP A 96 25.42 -11.31 15.04
CA ASP A 96 25.67 -9.92 14.64
C ASP A 96 24.65 -8.92 15.21
N ASN A 97 23.72 -9.39 16.05
CA ASN A 97 22.64 -8.59 16.62
C ASN A 97 21.73 -7.90 15.58
N ASP A 98 21.71 -8.35 14.32
CA ASP A 98 20.84 -7.78 13.29
C ASP A 98 19.35 -7.88 13.67
N GLU A 99 18.65 -6.74 13.76
CA GLU A 99 17.25 -6.72 14.23
C GLU A 99 16.31 -7.46 13.28
N SER A 100 16.62 -7.53 11.98
CA SER A 100 15.77 -8.24 11.00
C SER A 100 15.83 -9.76 11.22
N PHE A 101 17.01 -10.28 11.57
CA PHE A 101 17.22 -11.69 11.94
C PHE A 101 16.77 -12.00 13.37
N ASN A 102 16.77 -11.00 14.26
CA ASN A 102 16.36 -11.12 15.66
C ASN A 102 14.91 -10.76 15.92
N ARG A 103 14.14 -10.48 14.86
CA ARG A 103 12.76 -10.04 14.99
C ARG A 103 11.93 -11.11 15.70
N LEU A 104 11.49 -10.80 16.91
CA LEU A 104 10.66 -11.73 17.68
C LEU A 104 9.30 -11.92 16.98
N PRO A 105 8.83 -13.17 16.82
CA PRO A 105 7.46 -13.41 16.41
C PRO A 105 6.47 -12.66 17.32
N ALA A 106 5.47 -12.01 16.71
CA ALA A 106 4.45 -11.16 17.34
C ALA A 106 4.92 -9.86 18.03
N PHE A 107 6.11 -9.83 18.65
CA PHE A 107 6.57 -8.68 19.44
C PHE A 107 7.53 -7.75 18.71
N GLY A 108 7.98 -8.08 17.50
CA GLY A 108 8.88 -7.22 16.72
C GLY A 108 10.31 -7.18 17.26
N SER A 109 10.56 -6.67 18.47
CA SER A 109 11.87 -6.57 19.08
C SER A 109 11.88 -7.03 20.53
N VAL A 110 13.02 -7.58 20.98
CA VAL A 110 13.26 -8.03 22.35
C VAL A 110 13.12 -6.89 23.37
N SER A 111 13.45 -5.66 22.98
CA SER A 111 13.35 -4.49 23.86
C SER A 111 11.90 -4.15 24.25
N GLN A 112 10.92 -4.51 23.40
CA GLN A 112 9.50 -4.28 23.69
C GLN A 112 9.00 -5.13 24.86
N ILE A 113 9.69 -6.23 25.16
CA ILE A 113 9.33 -7.14 26.24
C ILE A 113 10.25 -7.07 27.46
N GLY A 114 11.08 -6.04 27.57
CA GLY A 114 11.93 -5.80 28.75
C GLY A 114 13.01 -6.86 29.00
N LEU A 115 13.35 -7.63 27.97
CA LEU A 115 14.47 -8.57 27.96
C LEU A 115 15.64 -8.00 27.15
N GLU A 116 16.82 -8.60 27.33
CA GLU A 116 17.98 -8.38 26.48
C GLU A 116 18.20 -9.59 25.56
N LEU A 117 18.81 -9.37 24.39
CA LEU A 117 19.05 -10.45 23.40
C LEU A 117 19.90 -11.60 23.94
N ASP A 118 20.88 -11.32 24.82
CA ASP A 118 21.77 -12.32 25.41
C ASP A 118 21.10 -13.16 26.51
N GLU A 119 19.87 -12.82 26.90
CA GLU A 119 19.07 -13.59 27.86
C GLU A 119 18.10 -14.56 27.19
N ILE A 120 17.96 -14.50 25.88
CA ILE A 120 17.08 -15.37 25.09
C ILE A 120 17.94 -16.43 24.42
N ASP A 121 17.62 -17.70 24.64
CA ASP A 121 18.23 -18.79 23.88
C ASP A 121 17.47 -18.97 22.55
N ARG A 122 16.13 -18.98 22.60
CA ARG A 122 15.27 -19.11 21.41
C ARG A 122 13.85 -18.61 21.67
N ALA A 123 13.22 -18.10 20.62
CA ALA A 123 11.80 -17.77 20.57
C ALA A 123 11.09 -18.60 19.48
N ALA A 124 9.80 -18.84 19.64
CA ALA A 124 8.95 -19.39 18.59
C ALA A 124 7.52 -18.86 18.67
N ALA A 125 6.80 -18.93 17.55
CA ALA A 125 5.36 -18.74 17.50
C ALA A 125 4.69 -19.78 16.59
N ALA A 126 3.57 -20.32 17.05
CA ALA A 126 2.67 -21.14 16.26
C ALA A 126 1.40 -20.35 15.93
N ARG A 127 0.93 -20.43 14.68
CA ARG A 127 -0.37 -19.90 14.24
C ARG A 127 -1.38 -21.00 14.05
N TYR A 128 -2.64 -20.71 14.36
CA TYR A 128 -3.75 -21.65 14.27
C TYR A 128 -4.88 -21.03 13.42
N GLY A 129 -5.40 -21.79 12.46
CA GLY A 129 -6.47 -21.35 11.56
C GLY A 129 -6.06 -20.21 10.62
N ASP A 130 -7.01 -19.31 10.33
CA ASP A 130 -6.91 -18.18 9.38
C ASP A 130 -6.04 -17.02 9.90
N TYR A 131 -4.93 -17.33 10.58
CA TYR A 131 -3.90 -16.40 11.06
C TYR A 131 -4.26 -15.48 12.24
N GLN A 132 -5.49 -15.52 12.76
CA GLN A 132 -5.95 -14.64 13.85
C GLN A 132 -5.53 -15.08 15.26
N THR A 133 -5.14 -16.34 15.45
CA THR A 133 -4.73 -16.87 16.77
C THR A 133 -3.31 -17.41 16.74
N GLN A 134 -2.52 -17.10 17.78
CA GLN A 134 -1.13 -17.54 17.87
C GLN A 134 -0.68 -17.82 19.31
N ILE A 135 0.21 -18.80 19.49
CA ILE A 135 0.93 -19.02 20.74
C ILE A 135 2.39 -18.66 20.51
N VAL A 136 2.92 -17.76 21.32
CA VAL A 136 4.31 -17.31 21.33
C VAL A 136 4.99 -17.89 22.56
N THR A 137 6.21 -18.38 22.39
CA THR A 137 6.98 -19.07 23.42
C THR A 137 8.43 -18.63 23.35
N MET A 138 9.05 -18.43 24.50
CA MET A 138 10.44 -18.01 24.61
C MET A 138 11.12 -18.77 25.72
N VAL A 139 12.37 -19.16 25.47
CA VAL A 139 13.23 -19.84 26.43
C VAL A 139 14.56 -19.11 26.56
N GLY A 140 15.12 -19.08 27.76
CA GLY A 140 16.34 -18.32 28.03
C GLY A 140 16.77 -18.36 29.50
N SER A 141 17.61 -17.39 29.89
CA SER A 141 18.17 -17.28 31.25
C SER A 141 17.52 -16.20 32.14
N PHE A 142 16.36 -15.69 31.75
CA PHE A 142 15.66 -14.60 32.45
C PHE A 142 14.78 -15.09 33.62
N ASP A 143 14.59 -14.25 34.64
CA ASP A 143 13.67 -14.53 35.75
C ASP A 143 12.20 -14.40 35.30
N ALA A 144 11.28 -15.18 35.90
CA ALA A 144 9.87 -15.22 35.51
C ALA A 144 9.17 -13.84 35.48
N GLU A 145 9.56 -12.91 36.38
CA GLU A 145 8.95 -11.57 36.50
C GLU A 145 9.60 -10.52 35.60
N LYS A 146 10.70 -10.83 34.91
CA LYS A 146 11.46 -9.87 34.11
C LYS A 146 10.73 -9.43 32.82
N PRO A 147 10.12 -10.34 32.02
CA PRO A 147 9.48 -9.94 30.78
C PRO A 147 8.32 -8.97 31.03
N THR A 148 8.43 -7.74 30.51
CA THR A 148 7.33 -6.79 30.41
C THR A 148 6.51 -7.12 29.17
N LEU A 149 5.20 -6.93 29.19
CA LEU A 149 4.37 -7.10 27.99
C LEU A 149 3.62 -5.80 27.73
N PRO A 150 3.25 -5.53 26.47
CA PRO A 150 2.31 -4.46 26.12
C PRO A 150 1.04 -4.49 26.99
N GLU A 151 0.45 -3.33 27.29
CA GLU A 151 -0.68 -3.21 28.23
C GLU A 151 -1.94 -3.98 27.78
N ASP A 152 -2.04 -4.26 26.49
CA ASP A 152 -3.09 -4.97 25.77
C ASP A 152 -3.03 -6.50 25.89
N VAL A 153 -2.02 -7.08 26.56
CA VAL A 153 -1.95 -8.53 26.82
C VAL A 153 -2.41 -8.86 28.25
N PRO A 154 -3.61 -9.43 28.46
CA PRO A 154 -4.10 -9.81 29.78
C PRO A 154 -3.20 -10.85 30.46
N ILE A 155 -3.01 -10.71 31.79
CA ILE A 155 -2.25 -11.67 32.61
C ILE A 155 -2.79 -13.10 32.49
N GLU A 156 -4.09 -13.26 32.20
CA GLU A 156 -4.74 -14.56 32.06
C GLU A 156 -4.38 -15.30 30.76
N GLN A 157 -3.66 -14.66 29.83
CA GLN A 157 -3.20 -15.22 28.56
C GLN A 157 -1.70 -15.57 28.57
N LEU A 158 -1.13 -15.59 29.77
CA LEU A 158 0.31 -15.66 29.99
C LEU A 158 0.67 -16.73 31.00
N HIS A 159 1.71 -17.50 30.68
CA HIS A 159 2.42 -18.34 31.62
C HIS A 159 3.88 -17.88 31.73
N ARG A 160 4.33 -17.65 32.96
CA ARG A 160 5.68 -17.16 33.30
C ARG A 160 6.36 -18.15 34.23
N GLU A 161 7.55 -18.61 33.85
CA GLU A 161 8.44 -19.40 34.68
C GLU A 161 9.88 -18.93 34.48
N ASP A 162 10.78 -19.29 35.41
CA ASP A 162 12.20 -18.95 35.27
C ASP A 162 12.73 -19.57 33.97
N GLY A 163 13.21 -18.72 33.07
CA GLY A 163 13.70 -19.08 31.75
C GLY A 163 12.64 -19.47 30.72
N ARG A 164 11.35 -19.24 30.98
CA ARG A 164 10.26 -19.54 30.03
C ARG A 164 9.13 -18.52 30.05
N LEU A 165 8.70 -18.09 28.86
CA LEU A 165 7.49 -17.30 28.66
C LEU A 165 6.58 -18.00 27.64
N ILE A 166 5.28 -18.09 27.92
CA ILE A 166 4.26 -18.53 26.95
C ILE A 166 3.14 -17.50 26.91
N VAL A 167 2.84 -16.98 25.74
CA VAL A 167 1.79 -15.98 25.50
C VAL A 167 0.84 -16.51 24.45
N ALA A 168 -0.47 -16.55 24.73
CA ALA A 168 -1.48 -16.87 23.73
C ALA A 168 -2.21 -15.61 23.32
N MET A 169 -2.27 -15.32 22.03
CA MET A 169 -2.88 -14.12 21.46
C MET A 169 -4.00 -14.51 20.49
N ASP A 170 -5.00 -13.65 20.43
CA ASP A 170 -6.10 -13.68 19.47
C ASP A 170 -6.44 -12.23 19.13
N ASP A 171 -6.86 -11.95 17.90
CA ASP A 171 -7.32 -10.63 17.45
C ASP A 171 -8.63 -10.19 18.13
N THR A 172 -9.28 -11.10 18.87
CA THR A 172 -10.45 -10.79 19.70
C THR A 172 -10.09 -10.19 21.06
N LYS A 173 -10.90 -9.22 21.53
CA LYS A 173 -10.73 -8.52 22.82
C LYS A 173 -10.78 -9.44 24.05
N ASP A 174 -11.35 -10.63 23.92
CA ASP A 174 -11.45 -11.61 25.01
C ASP A 174 -10.13 -12.37 25.24
N GLY A 175 -9.30 -12.40 24.19
CA GLY A 175 -8.09 -13.17 23.95
C GLY A 175 -8.07 -14.62 24.44
N TRP A 176 -6.93 -15.29 24.22
CA TRP A 176 -6.96 -16.74 24.01
C TRP A 176 -6.60 -17.59 25.24
N LYS A 177 -7.48 -17.61 26.25
CA LYS A 177 -7.26 -18.38 27.50
C LYS A 177 -7.12 -19.89 27.28
N ASN A 178 -7.85 -20.44 26.31
CA ASN A 178 -7.73 -21.85 25.96
C ASN A 178 -6.37 -22.15 25.33
N GLY A 179 -5.84 -21.22 24.52
CA GLY A 179 -4.50 -21.31 23.93
C GLY A 179 -3.41 -21.44 24.99
N VAL A 180 -3.38 -20.55 25.99
CA VAL A 180 -2.34 -20.62 27.05
C VAL A 180 -2.48 -21.86 27.92
N THR A 181 -3.71 -22.31 28.18
CA THR A 181 -3.97 -23.55 28.92
C THR A 181 -3.44 -24.76 28.15
N ALA A 182 -3.80 -24.90 26.87
CA ALA A 182 -3.33 -25.99 26.02
C ALA A 182 -1.81 -25.98 25.85
N ALA A 183 -1.20 -24.79 25.72
CA ALA A 183 0.25 -24.62 25.64
C ALA A 183 0.97 -25.08 26.92
N THR A 184 0.40 -24.78 28.09
CA THR A 184 0.98 -25.17 29.38
C THR A 184 0.83 -26.68 29.60
N GLU A 185 -0.31 -27.27 29.23
CA GLU A 185 -0.52 -28.72 29.26
C GLU A 185 0.44 -29.47 28.31
N ALA A 186 0.68 -28.93 27.11
CA ALA A 186 1.65 -29.49 26.16
C ALA A 186 3.08 -29.44 26.71
N ALA A 187 3.48 -28.32 27.33
CA ALA A 187 4.79 -28.18 27.96
C ALA A 187 5.03 -29.20 29.09
N ASP A 188 3.97 -29.59 29.82
CA ASP A 188 4.04 -30.57 30.91
C ASP A 188 4.14 -32.04 30.43
N ASP A 189 3.64 -32.35 29.22
CA ASP A 189 3.67 -33.70 28.64
C ASP A 189 5.09 -34.08 28.19
N GLY A 190 5.86 -33.09 27.74
CA GLY A 190 7.27 -33.25 27.36
C GLY A 190 7.50 -34.07 26.08
N GLU A 191 6.46 -34.25 25.27
CA GLU A 191 6.53 -34.80 23.92
C GLU A 191 6.29 -33.67 22.90
N LEU A 192 7.10 -33.62 21.84
CA LEU A 192 6.93 -32.63 20.78
C LEU A 192 5.62 -32.89 20.03
N PRO A 193 4.65 -31.95 20.06
CA PRO A 193 3.31 -32.15 19.52
C PRO A 193 3.26 -31.87 17.99
N LEU A 194 4.10 -32.58 17.23
CA LEU A 194 4.22 -32.45 15.78
C LEU A 194 4.07 -33.81 15.09
N SER A 195 3.48 -33.80 13.89
CA SER A 195 3.40 -34.99 13.04
C SER A 195 4.80 -35.53 12.73
N GLU A 196 4.87 -36.82 12.36
CA GLU A 196 6.15 -37.45 12.00
C GLU A 196 6.83 -36.73 10.82
N ASP A 197 6.05 -36.36 9.79
CA ASP A 197 6.55 -35.64 8.62
C ASP A 197 7.01 -34.21 8.98
N ALA A 198 6.30 -33.50 9.86
CA ALA A 198 6.73 -32.19 10.33
C ALA A 198 8.04 -32.26 11.14
N ARG A 199 8.20 -33.29 11.99
CA ARG A 199 9.45 -33.52 12.73
C ARG A 199 10.61 -33.88 11.80
N LEU A 200 10.33 -34.65 10.75
CA LEU A 200 11.32 -34.99 9.72
C LEU A 200 11.76 -33.78 8.90
N ALA A 201 10.83 -32.88 8.55
CA ALA A 201 11.17 -31.61 7.88
C ALA A 201 12.00 -30.72 8.80
N LEU A 202 11.56 -30.55 10.06
CA LEU A 202 12.23 -29.74 11.06
C LEU A 202 13.66 -30.21 11.34
N SER A 203 13.90 -31.53 11.36
CA SER A 203 15.23 -32.06 11.65
C SER A 203 16.29 -31.70 10.61
N GLN A 204 15.90 -31.40 9.37
CA GLN A 204 16.86 -30.99 8.34
C GLN A 204 17.34 -29.55 8.52
N VAL A 205 16.57 -28.74 9.25
CA VAL A 205 16.85 -27.31 9.49
C VAL A 205 17.02 -26.99 10.98
N SER A 206 17.16 -28.01 11.84
CA SER A 206 17.10 -27.84 13.29
C SER A 206 18.23 -26.99 13.86
N GLU A 207 19.37 -26.97 13.19
CA GLU A 207 20.53 -26.15 13.56
C GLU A 207 20.40 -24.68 13.11
N SER A 208 19.36 -24.35 12.32
CA SER A 208 19.23 -23.00 11.78
C SER A 208 18.79 -22.00 12.86
N ALA A 209 19.36 -20.80 12.77
CA ALA A 209 19.00 -19.70 13.66
C ALA A 209 17.53 -19.30 13.46
N VAL A 210 17.11 -19.14 12.20
CA VAL A 210 15.71 -18.91 11.84
C VAL A 210 15.14 -20.18 11.24
N ILE A 211 13.99 -20.62 11.75
CA ILE A 211 13.25 -21.77 11.22
C ILE A 211 11.82 -21.34 10.95
N GLN A 212 11.29 -21.74 9.79
CA GLN A 212 9.87 -21.70 9.51
C GLN A 212 9.42 -23.11 9.10
N LEU A 213 8.40 -23.62 9.75
CA LEU A 213 7.83 -24.94 9.52
C LEU A 213 6.35 -24.78 9.17
N LEU A 214 5.95 -25.37 8.06
CA LEU A 214 4.56 -25.62 7.70
C LEU A 214 4.28 -27.11 7.89
N PRO A 215 3.56 -27.51 8.95
CA PRO A 215 3.22 -28.90 9.21
C PRO A 215 2.30 -29.52 8.14
N SER A 216 1.66 -28.67 7.33
CA SER A 216 0.92 -28.99 6.10
C SER A 216 0.79 -27.71 5.26
N ILE A 217 0.58 -27.81 3.95
CA ILE A 217 0.34 -26.63 3.09
C ILE A 217 -1.15 -26.21 3.23
N PRO A 218 -1.45 -24.97 3.67
CA PRO A 218 -2.82 -24.47 3.72
C PRO A 218 -3.46 -24.43 2.32
N ALA A 219 -4.75 -24.74 2.24
CA ALA A 219 -5.47 -24.81 0.96
C ALA A 219 -5.49 -23.46 0.20
N ASP A 220 -5.54 -22.35 0.94
CA ASP A 220 -5.51 -20.98 0.46
C ASP A 220 -4.13 -20.53 -0.04
N GLU A 221 -3.04 -21.15 0.41
CA GLU A 221 -1.68 -20.86 -0.09
C GLU A 221 -1.34 -21.64 -1.38
N THR A 222 -2.16 -22.61 -1.79
CA THR A 222 -1.92 -23.41 -3.01
C THR A 222 -1.93 -22.58 -4.30
N GLY A 223 -2.74 -21.52 -4.36
CA GLY A 223 -2.83 -20.63 -5.52
C GLY A 223 -1.60 -19.75 -5.76
N GLN A 224 -0.70 -19.62 -4.77
CA GLN A 224 0.55 -18.88 -4.89
C GLN A 224 1.73 -19.78 -5.34
N LEU A 225 1.50 -21.09 -5.46
CA LEU A 225 2.51 -22.09 -5.81
C LEU A 225 2.26 -22.66 -7.21
N ASP A 226 2.04 -21.77 -8.18
CA ASP A 226 1.85 -22.16 -9.58
C ASP A 226 3.01 -23.02 -10.08
N GLY A 227 2.66 -24.10 -10.79
CA GLY A 227 3.63 -25.06 -11.32
C GLY A 227 4.17 -26.08 -10.30
N VAL A 228 3.64 -26.12 -9.06
CA VAL A 228 4.02 -27.09 -8.03
C VAL A 228 2.81 -27.95 -7.64
N ASN A 229 2.99 -29.28 -7.59
CA ASN A 229 1.96 -30.16 -7.06
C ASN A 229 2.00 -30.20 -5.52
N THR A 230 1.12 -29.44 -4.87
CA THR A 230 1.07 -29.34 -3.40
C THR A 230 0.42 -30.55 -2.72
N ASP A 231 -0.41 -31.33 -3.44
CA ASP A 231 -1.12 -32.50 -2.90
C ASP A 231 -0.19 -33.63 -2.43
N VAL A 232 1.07 -33.61 -2.87
CA VAL A 232 2.09 -34.63 -2.54
C VAL A 232 3.08 -34.16 -1.48
N ILE A 233 2.86 -32.99 -0.87
CA ILE A 233 3.73 -32.41 0.15
C ILE A 233 3.08 -32.59 1.53
N GLU A 234 3.73 -33.36 2.40
CA GLU A 234 3.25 -33.62 3.77
C GLU A 234 3.72 -32.56 4.75
N ALA A 235 4.95 -32.04 4.58
CA ALA A 235 5.50 -30.98 5.42
C ALA A 235 6.57 -30.17 4.66
N PHE A 236 6.73 -28.91 5.05
CA PHE A 236 7.71 -28.00 4.47
C PHE A 236 8.45 -27.27 5.59
N ALA A 237 9.77 -27.17 5.50
CA ALA A 237 10.57 -26.39 6.42
C ALA A 237 11.60 -25.52 5.70
N PHE A 238 11.87 -24.36 6.29
CA PHE A 238 12.83 -23.39 5.85
C PHE A 238 13.78 -23.08 7.01
N GLY A 239 15.09 -23.08 6.74
CA GLY A 239 16.15 -22.73 7.67
C GLY A 239 16.98 -21.58 7.13
N GLY A 240 17.22 -20.56 7.96
CA GLY A 240 18.05 -19.39 7.63
C GLY A 240 19.18 -19.22 8.63
N ASP A 241 20.41 -19.12 8.11
CA ASP A 241 21.62 -18.91 8.90
C ASP A 241 22.40 -17.71 8.40
N ARG A 242 22.68 -16.78 9.31
CA ARG A 242 23.63 -15.69 9.07
C ARG A 242 25.05 -16.25 9.01
N LEU A 243 25.71 -16.13 7.85
CA LEU A 243 27.11 -16.55 7.70
C LEU A 243 28.09 -15.41 8.04
N ASP A 244 27.76 -14.21 7.58
CA ASP A 244 28.49 -12.97 7.81
C ASP A 244 27.56 -11.76 7.56
N PRO A 245 27.95 -10.51 7.88
CA PRO A 245 27.09 -9.33 7.71
C PRO A 245 26.57 -9.10 6.28
N MET A 246 27.09 -9.77 5.26
CA MET A 246 26.65 -9.67 3.87
C MET A 246 25.86 -10.87 3.37
N THR A 247 25.99 -12.01 4.04
CA THR A 247 25.65 -13.30 3.46
C THR A 247 24.82 -14.14 4.41
N ALA A 248 23.74 -14.72 3.90
CA ALA A 248 22.95 -15.73 4.60
C ALA A 248 22.90 -17.03 3.80
N ARG A 249 22.86 -18.16 4.50
CA ARG A 249 22.57 -19.47 3.94
C ARG A 249 21.10 -19.77 4.17
N ILE A 250 20.43 -20.21 3.11
CA ILE A 250 19.06 -20.68 3.14
C ILE A 250 19.05 -22.18 2.87
N SER A 251 18.29 -22.92 3.68
CA SER A 251 18.00 -24.33 3.50
C SER A 251 16.49 -24.51 3.37
N ILE A 252 16.04 -25.19 2.33
CA ILE A 252 14.62 -25.54 2.12
C ILE A 252 14.51 -27.05 2.20
N THR A 253 13.50 -27.54 2.91
CA THR A 253 13.22 -28.96 3.07
C THR A 253 11.76 -29.24 2.79
N VAL A 254 11.50 -30.27 1.99
CA VAL A 254 10.15 -30.73 1.64
C VAL A 254 10.05 -32.22 1.91
N VAL A 255 9.06 -32.63 2.68
CA VAL A 255 8.74 -34.03 2.93
C VAL A 255 7.56 -34.40 2.02
N TYR A 256 7.80 -35.35 1.11
CA TYR A 256 6.80 -35.81 0.15
C TYR A 256 6.04 -37.03 0.65
N THR A 257 4.82 -37.24 0.18
CA THR A 257 4.02 -38.44 0.47
C THR A 257 4.79 -39.70 0.08
N GLU A 258 5.34 -39.76 -1.13
CA GLU A 258 6.18 -40.85 -1.61
C GLU A 258 7.50 -40.35 -2.21
N GLN A 259 8.51 -41.21 -2.22
CA GLN A 259 9.83 -40.86 -2.78
C GLN A 259 9.78 -40.54 -4.29
N SER A 260 8.81 -41.11 -5.01
CA SER A 260 8.63 -40.88 -6.45
C SER A 260 8.10 -39.49 -6.79
N ASP A 261 7.58 -38.77 -5.80
CA ASP A 261 6.91 -37.47 -6.01
C ASP A 261 7.91 -36.31 -6.02
N PHE A 262 9.15 -36.55 -5.58
CA PHE A 262 10.22 -35.57 -5.69
C PHE A 262 10.62 -35.36 -7.15
N ASP A 263 10.41 -34.13 -7.63
CA ASP A 263 10.97 -33.61 -8.87
C ASP A 263 11.87 -32.40 -8.58
N THR A 264 13.08 -32.37 -9.15
CA THR A 264 14.04 -31.30 -8.90
C THR A 264 13.64 -29.97 -9.55
N GLY A 265 12.93 -30.01 -10.69
CA GLY A 265 12.39 -28.83 -11.34
C GLY A 265 11.28 -28.21 -10.50
N GLU A 266 10.28 -29.02 -10.11
CA GLU A 266 9.19 -28.56 -9.23
C GLU A 266 9.73 -28.07 -7.88
N PHE A 267 10.76 -28.71 -7.31
CA PHE A 267 11.41 -28.24 -6.08
C PHE A 267 12.05 -26.85 -6.25
N ARG A 268 12.71 -26.58 -7.39
CA ARG A 268 13.30 -25.25 -7.66
C ARG A 268 12.23 -24.20 -7.91
N THR A 269 11.14 -24.56 -8.58
CA THR A 269 9.97 -23.69 -8.74
C THR A 269 9.36 -23.36 -7.39
N LEU A 270 9.17 -24.36 -6.51
CA LEU A 270 8.72 -24.14 -5.14
C LEU A 270 9.66 -23.20 -4.38
N ALA A 271 10.98 -23.45 -4.44
CA ALA A 271 11.98 -22.61 -3.79
C ALA A 271 11.93 -21.15 -4.27
N LYS A 272 11.72 -20.95 -5.57
CA LYS A 272 11.56 -19.63 -6.17
C LYS A 272 10.29 -18.93 -5.67
N ASN A 273 9.17 -19.65 -5.66
CA ASN A 273 7.86 -19.14 -5.23
C ASN A 273 7.85 -18.74 -3.74
N VAL A 274 8.67 -19.38 -2.90
CA VAL A 274 8.81 -19.00 -1.47
C VAL A 274 9.81 -17.85 -1.22
N GLY A 275 10.24 -17.14 -2.27
CA GLY A 275 10.99 -15.88 -2.15
C GLY A 275 12.49 -16.03 -1.96
N THR A 276 13.10 -17.13 -2.43
CA THR A 276 14.57 -17.29 -2.39
C THR A 276 15.31 -16.64 -3.56
N GLY A 277 14.57 -16.00 -4.47
CA GLY A 277 15.10 -15.33 -5.64
C GLY A 277 15.70 -16.29 -6.66
N ASN A 278 16.89 -15.99 -7.17
CA ASN A 278 17.56 -16.86 -8.15
C ASN A 278 17.97 -18.19 -7.50
N THR A 279 17.37 -19.29 -7.95
CA THR A 279 17.65 -20.64 -7.47
C THR A 279 18.63 -21.41 -8.35
N ASP A 280 19.22 -20.81 -9.38
CA ASP A 280 20.14 -21.49 -10.30
C ASP A 280 21.33 -22.13 -9.58
N ASP A 281 21.91 -21.38 -8.63
CA ASP A 281 23.04 -21.84 -7.81
C ASP A 281 22.62 -22.72 -6.62
N MET A 282 21.32 -23.02 -6.46
CA MET A 282 20.85 -23.92 -5.41
C MET A 282 21.38 -25.33 -5.63
N THR A 283 21.96 -25.91 -4.57
CA THR A 283 22.24 -27.34 -4.51
C THR A 283 20.99 -28.06 -4.04
N VAL A 284 20.50 -29.04 -4.80
CA VAL A 284 19.33 -29.84 -4.44
C VAL A 284 19.76 -31.30 -4.26
N GLU A 285 19.48 -31.83 -3.08
CA GLU A 285 19.73 -33.20 -2.66
C GLU A 285 18.42 -33.88 -2.27
N ARG A 286 18.43 -35.22 -2.24
CA ARG A 286 17.27 -36.01 -1.78
C ARG A 286 17.74 -37.12 -0.85
N ASP A 287 17.07 -37.25 0.28
CA ASP A 287 17.19 -38.37 1.20
C ASP A 287 15.82 -39.06 1.38
N GLY A 288 15.63 -40.23 0.76
CA GLY A 288 14.34 -40.91 0.76
C GLY A 288 13.21 -40.07 0.18
N ARG A 289 12.21 -39.75 1.00
CA ARG A 289 11.06 -38.87 0.69
C ARG A 289 11.32 -37.39 0.96
N VAL A 290 12.53 -37.02 1.37
CA VAL A 290 12.88 -35.65 1.76
C VAL A 290 13.71 -35.01 0.66
N GLY A 291 13.22 -33.91 0.09
CA GLY A 291 13.98 -33.02 -0.78
C GLY A 291 14.64 -31.91 0.05
N ILE A 292 15.92 -31.64 -0.18
CA ILE A 292 16.71 -30.64 0.54
C ILE A 292 17.39 -29.72 -0.46
N GLY A 293 17.08 -28.43 -0.40
CA GLY A 293 17.73 -27.37 -1.17
C GLY A 293 18.60 -26.52 -0.27
N THR A 294 19.78 -26.15 -0.72
CA THR A 294 20.63 -25.17 -0.01
C THR A 294 21.17 -24.16 -1.00
N LEU A 295 21.07 -22.88 -0.66
CA LEU A 295 21.72 -21.81 -1.40
C LEU A 295 22.26 -20.72 -0.47
N THR A 296 23.15 -19.89 -1.01
CA THR A 296 23.71 -18.74 -0.33
C THR A 296 23.21 -17.48 -1.03
N VAL A 297 22.69 -16.54 -0.25
CA VAL A 297 22.13 -15.27 -0.74
C VAL A 297 22.86 -14.08 -0.15
N GLN A 298 22.91 -12.98 -0.89
CA GLN A 298 23.25 -11.69 -0.30
C GLN A 298 22.10 -11.22 0.60
N ALA A 299 22.42 -10.93 1.86
CA ALA A 299 21.50 -10.46 2.88
C ALA A 299 22.24 -9.43 3.75
N PRO A 300 22.51 -8.21 3.26
CA PRO A 300 23.26 -7.20 4.01
C PRO A 300 22.62 -6.93 5.38
N SER A 301 23.42 -6.74 6.43
CA SER A 301 22.89 -6.43 7.75
C SER A 301 22.28 -5.02 7.78
N GLN A 302 21.46 -4.74 8.79
CA GLN A 302 20.86 -3.43 8.99
C GLN A 302 21.90 -2.30 9.00
N GLU A 303 23.04 -2.49 9.67
CA GLU A 303 24.16 -1.52 9.67
C GLU A 303 24.67 -1.24 8.24
N ILE A 304 24.68 -2.24 7.36
CA ILE A 304 25.07 -2.06 5.95
C ILE A 304 23.98 -1.32 5.18
N ARG A 305 22.71 -1.67 5.39
CA ARG A 305 21.57 -1.01 4.74
C ARG A 305 21.45 0.47 5.15
N GLU A 306 21.63 0.78 6.43
CA GLU A 306 21.55 2.15 6.98
C GLU A 306 22.67 3.08 6.49
N ARG A 307 23.74 2.53 5.89
CA ARG A 307 24.78 3.33 5.23
C ARG A 307 24.38 3.78 3.82
N SER A 308 23.37 3.15 3.22
CA SER A 308 22.82 3.57 1.94
C SER A 308 22.23 4.97 2.05
N PRO A 309 22.45 5.85 1.07
CA PRO A 309 21.63 7.04 0.94
C PRO A 309 20.19 6.66 0.59
N ASP A 310 19.25 7.53 0.98
CA ASP A 310 17.84 7.50 0.56
C ASP A 310 17.57 8.77 -0.27
N PRO A 311 17.99 8.79 -1.54
CA PRO A 311 18.01 10.01 -2.34
C PRO A 311 16.60 10.43 -2.75
N SER A 312 16.29 11.70 -2.55
CA SER A 312 15.03 12.34 -2.95
C SER A 312 15.18 12.93 -4.35
N LEU A 313 15.08 12.06 -5.37
CA LEU A 313 15.28 12.43 -6.78
C LEU A 313 13.99 12.31 -7.60
N SER A 314 13.83 13.20 -8.59
CA SER A 314 12.79 13.13 -9.62
C SER A 314 13.42 13.32 -10.99
N VAL A 315 12.82 12.73 -12.02
CA VAL A 315 13.24 12.97 -13.41
C VAL A 315 12.15 13.68 -14.21
N GLU A 316 12.54 14.75 -14.87
CA GLU A 316 11.75 15.41 -15.90
C GLU A 316 12.36 15.11 -17.27
N TYR A 317 11.55 14.58 -18.18
CA TYR A 317 12.01 14.25 -19.52
C TYR A 317 11.59 15.32 -20.53
N ASP A 318 12.59 15.98 -21.14
CA ASP A 318 12.38 16.90 -22.27
C ASP A 318 12.54 16.13 -23.58
N GLN A 319 11.40 15.81 -24.19
CA GLN A 319 11.36 15.10 -25.45
C GLN A 319 11.84 15.95 -26.64
N GLU A 320 11.77 17.27 -26.59
CA GLU A 320 12.29 18.11 -27.68
C GLU A 320 13.82 18.22 -27.64
N ALA A 321 14.38 18.23 -26.43
CA ALA A 321 15.83 18.26 -26.22
C ALA A 321 16.49 16.88 -26.31
N GLY A 322 15.74 15.78 -26.09
CA GLY A 322 16.29 14.43 -26.01
C GLY A 322 17.14 14.24 -24.75
N SER A 323 16.72 14.87 -23.65
CA SER A 323 17.46 14.86 -22.38
C SER A 323 16.52 14.74 -21.19
N ALA A 324 17.00 14.08 -20.15
CA ALA A 324 16.34 13.98 -18.87
C ALA A 324 17.04 14.88 -17.83
N GLU A 325 16.29 15.73 -17.15
CA GLU A 325 16.77 16.48 -16.00
C GLU A 325 16.45 15.71 -14.71
N ILE A 326 17.49 15.40 -13.95
CA ILE A 326 17.37 14.73 -12.66
C ILE A 326 17.50 15.81 -11.59
N HIS A 327 16.48 15.97 -10.74
CA HIS A 327 16.41 16.99 -9.70
C HIS A 327 16.60 16.37 -8.32
N ASN A 328 17.33 17.06 -7.44
CA ASN A 328 17.39 16.71 -6.02
C ASN A 328 16.44 17.62 -5.24
N PHE A 329 15.36 17.07 -4.71
CA PHE A 329 14.41 17.79 -3.85
C PHE A 329 14.58 17.45 -2.35
N GLY A 330 15.64 16.70 -2.00
CA GLY A 330 15.99 16.44 -0.61
C GLY A 330 16.45 17.72 0.10
N GLU A 331 16.26 17.77 1.41
CA GLU A 331 16.67 18.91 2.24
C GLU A 331 18.20 18.99 2.45
N GLU A 332 18.90 17.86 2.28
CA GLU A 332 20.35 17.74 2.45
C GLU A 332 21.06 17.46 1.12
N PRO A 333 22.33 17.91 0.96
CA PRO A 333 23.13 17.56 -0.21
C PRO A 333 23.31 16.04 -0.35
N LEU A 334 23.08 15.53 -1.56
CA LEU A 334 23.32 14.12 -1.88
C LEU A 334 24.81 13.91 -2.17
N GLU A 335 25.48 13.13 -1.34
CA GLU A 335 26.89 12.74 -1.54
C GLU A 335 27.01 11.78 -2.74
N THR A 336 27.77 12.20 -3.76
CA THR A 336 27.81 11.53 -5.06
C THR A 336 29.06 10.67 -5.29
N GLU A 337 30.04 10.70 -4.37
CA GLU A 337 31.33 10.00 -4.54
C GLU A 337 31.18 8.48 -4.69
N SER A 338 30.08 7.93 -4.15
CA SER A 338 29.76 6.49 -4.17
C SER A 338 28.54 6.16 -5.03
N LEU A 339 28.10 7.11 -5.87
CA LEU A 339 26.93 6.97 -6.73
C LEU A 339 27.34 6.86 -8.20
N THR A 340 26.83 5.84 -8.87
CA THR A 340 26.91 5.68 -10.32
C THR A 340 25.56 5.98 -10.93
N LEU A 341 25.50 7.01 -11.77
CA LEU A 341 24.33 7.27 -12.62
C LEU A 341 24.50 6.49 -13.93
N SER A 342 23.45 5.78 -14.35
CA SER A 342 23.38 5.13 -15.66
C SER A 342 22.07 5.42 -16.36
N VAL A 343 22.12 5.46 -17.70
CA VAL A 343 20.96 5.49 -18.58
C VAL A 343 20.98 4.21 -19.40
N ASP A 344 19.93 3.39 -19.34
CA ASP A 344 19.87 2.08 -20.03
C ASP A 344 21.08 1.18 -19.72
N ASP A 345 21.44 1.08 -18.44
CA ASP A 345 22.65 0.38 -17.94
C ASP A 345 24.01 0.91 -18.42
N GLU A 346 24.03 1.99 -19.21
CA GLU A 346 25.27 2.65 -19.61
C GLU A 346 25.64 3.75 -18.59
N PRO A 347 26.78 3.65 -17.88
CA PRO A 347 27.19 4.66 -16.91
C PRO A 347 27.47 6.02 -17.57
N VAL A 348 26.92 7.08 -16.98
CA VAL A 348 27.15 8.46 -17.43
C VAL A 348 28.48 8.96 -16.86
N GLU A 349 29.46 9.18 -17.73
CA GLU A 349 30.78 9.66 -17.31
C GLU A 349 30.71 11.05 -16.66
N ASN A 350 31.22 11.16 -15.42
CA ASN A 350 31.27 12.40 -14.65
C ASN A 350 29.90 13.08 -14.44
N ALA A 351 28.81 12.31 -14.34
CA ALA A 351 27.45 12.82 -14.08
C ALA A 351 27.41 13.91 -12.99
N TRP A 352 28.16 13.69 -11.91
CA TRP A 352 28.16 14.54 -10.72
C TRP A 352 29.31 15.56 -10.67
N ASN A 353 30.21 15.56 -11.65
CA ASN A 353 31.44 16.37 -11.65
C ASN A 353 32.32 16.28 -10.38
N GLY A 354 32.14 15.25 -9.56
CA GLY A 354 32.83 15.08 -8.28
C GLY A 354 32.38 16.05 -7.19
N GLU A 355 31.18 16.63 -7.31
CA GLU A 355 30.57 17.50 -6.31
C GLU A 355 29.27 16.86 -5.77
N PRO A 356 28.94 17.05 -4.48
CA PRO A 356 27.63 16.67 -3.95
C PRO A 356 26.50 17.45 -4.63
N MET A 357 25.41 16.76 -4.96
CA MET A 357 24.26 17.37 -5.60
C MET A 357 23.44 18.14 -4.56
N GLN A 358 23.36 19.46 -4.70
CA GLN A 358 22.70 20.32 -3.72
C GLN A 358 21.16 20.20 -3.79
N PRO A 359 20.43 20.46 -2.69
CA PRO A 359 18.99 20.67 -2.73
C PRO A 359 18.59 21.68 -3.81
N GLY A 360 17.54 21.37 -4.58
CA GLY A 360 17.04 22.20 -5.68
C GLY A 360 17.92 22.21 -6.94
N SER A 361 19.07 21.54 -6.94
CA SER A 361 19.90 21.43 -8.14
C SER A 361 19.39 20.36 -9.09
N SER A 362 19.70 20.51 -10.38
CA SER A 362 19.45 19.49 -11.40
C SER A 362 20.70 19.17 -12.20
N ILE A 363 20.74 17.97 -12.76
CA ILE A 363 21.70 17.58 -13.78
C ILE A 363 20.96 17.07 -15.02
N ALA A 364 21.41 17.49 -16.20
CA ALA A 364 20.86 16.99 -17.46
C ALA A 364 21.69 15.82 -17.96
N VAL A 365 21.02 14.76 -18.41
CA VAL A 365 21.63 13.62 -19.10
C VAL A 365 20.94 13.38 -20.44
N ASP A 366 21.71 13.01 -21.46
CA ASP A 366 21.15 12.59 -22.74
C ASP A 366 20.38 11.28 -22.52
N ALA A 367 19.11 11.24 -22.95
CA ALA A 367 18.26 10.07 -22.80
C ALA A 367 17.16 10.03 -23.87
N ASP A 368 16.88 8.84 -24.38
CA ASP A 368 15.80 8.60 -25.34
C ASP A 368 14.47 8.31 -24.62
N PRO A 369 13.30 8.46 -25.29
CA PRO A 369 12.03 8.06 -24.70
C PRO A 369 12.06 6.60 -24.24
N LEU A 370 11.47 6.32 -23.08
CA LEU A 370 11.45 5.00 -22.44
C LEU A 370 12.82 4.44 -22.02
N SER A 371 13.87 5.26 -22.03
CA SER A 371 15.13 4.92 -21.34
C SER A 371 14.88 4.79 -19.83
N VAL A 372 15.78 4.10 -19.14
CA VAL A 372 15.73 4.01 -17.68
C VAL A 372 16.91 4.75 -17.07
N VAL A 373 16.60 5.74 -16.24
CA VAL A 373 17.59 6.43 -15.41
C VAL A 373 17.72 5.65 -14.11
N MET A 374 18.94 5.27 -13.74
CA MET A 374 19.23 4.51 -12.51
C MET A 374 20.39 5.14 -11.76
N VAL A 375 20.26 5.26 -10.44
CA VAL A 375 21.34 5.62 -9.53
C VAL A 375 21.63 4.44 -8.64
N GLU A 376 22.85 3.94 -8.75
CA GLU A 376 23.37 2.83 -7.97
C GLU A 376 24.35 3.36 -6.92
N TRP A 377 24.22 2.89 -5.69
CA TRP A 377 25.16 3.17 -4.61
C TRP A 377 26.06 1.97 -4.37
N THR A 378 27.37 2.21 -4.36
CA THR A 378 28.37 1.23 -3.93
C THR A 378 28.78 1.55 -2.50
N ASP A 379 28.77 0.57 -1.61
CA ASP A 379 29.17 0.81 -0.23
C ASP A 379 30.67 1.19 -0.12
N PRO A 380 31.01 2.38 0.42
CA PRO A 380 32.41 2.82 0.58
C PRO A 380 33.28 1.88 1.42
N GLN A 381 32.69 1.12 2.35
CA GLN A 381 33.41 0.18 3.21
C GLN A 381 33.33 -1.26 2.70
N ASN A 382 32.46 -1.54 1.73
CA ASN A 382 32.33 -2.82 1.10
C ASN A 382 32.00 -2.69 -0.39
N ALA A 383 33.03 -2.55 -1.22
CA ALA A 383 32.87 -2.33 -2.66
C ALA A 383 32.21 -3.51 -3.42
N GLU A 384 31.97 -4.66 -2.77
CA GLU A 384 31.22 -5.77 -3.37
C GLU A 384 29.70 -5.64 -3.15
N TYR A 385 29.25 -4.68 -2.33
CA TYR A 385 27.84 -4.38 -2.11
C TYR A 385 27.41 -3.15 -2.91
N GLU A 386 26.53 -3.38 -3.87
CA GLU A 386 25.93 -2.37 -4.73
C GLU A 386 24.40 -2.48 -4.62
N GLN A 387 23.71 -1.36 -4.58
CA GLN A 387 22.24 -1.34 -4.58
C GLN A 387 21.70 -0.16 -5.37
N ILE A 388 20.57 -0.36 -6.02
CA ILE A 388 19.87 0.72 -6.71
C ILE A 388 19.14 1.53 -5.65
N VAL A 389 19.48 2.82 -5.56
CA VAL A 389 18.89 3.77 -4.61
C VAL A 389 17.87 4.70 -5.26
N PHE A 390 17.87 4.77 -6.60
CA PHE A 390 16.85 5.47 -7.37
C PHE A 390 16.75 4.88 -8.78
N HIS A 391 15.53 4.84 -9.32
CA HIS A 391 15.31 4.49 -10.72
C HIS A 391 14.02 5.13 -11.26
N GLU A 392 13.99 5.47 -12.55
CA GLU A 392 12.79 5.96 -13.23
C GLU A 392 12.78 5.57 -14.72
N VAL A 393 11.65 5.06 -15.21
CA VAL A 393 11.42 4.84 -16.65
C VAL A 393 10.86 6.13 -17.24
N LEU A 394 11.53 6.65 -18.28
CA LEU A 394 11.17 7.89 -18.98
C LEU A 394 9.93 7.72 -19.88
N SER A 395 8.82 7.39 -19.24
CA SER A 395 7.49 7.16 -19.81
C SER A 395 6.65 8.43 -19.85
N ARG A 396 6.88 9.34 -18.89
CA ARG A 396 6.27 10.67 -18.85
C ARG A 396 6.84 11.53 -19.97
N GLY A 397 5.96 12.27 -20.66
CA GLY A 397 6.33 13.06 -21.85
C GLY A 397 6.16 12.31 -23.18
N VAL A 398 5.95 10.99 -23.17
CA VAL A 398 5.54 10.24 -24.36
C VAL A 398 4.06 10.48 -24.63
N THR A 399 3.71 11.02 -25.79
CA THR A 399 2.34 11.49 -26.08
C THR A 399 1.68 10.76 -27.25
N PHE A 400 0.37 10.56 -27.12
CA PHE A 400 -0.48 9.96 -28.16
C PHE A 400 -1.78 10.74 -28.31
N GLU A 401 -2.25 10.87 -29.55
CA GLU A 401 -3.61 11.28 -29.87
C GLU A 401 -4.49 10.05 -30.09
N ASN A 402 -5.72 10.07 -29.56
CA ASN A 402 -6.65 8.94 -29.65
C ASN A 402 -7.80 9.26 -30.59
N GLU A 403 -8.08 8.37 -31.53
CA GLU A 403 -9.32 8.33 -32.30
C GLU A 403 -10.02 7.00 -32.02
N TYR A 404 -11.21 7.05 -31.43
CA TYR A 404 -12.01 5.86 -31.14
C TYR A 404 -13.27 5.86 -32.00
N ASP A 405 -13.33 4.92 -32.95
CA ASP A 405 -14.51 4.65 -33.75
C ASP A 405 -15.39 3.64 -33.01
N ILE A 406 -16.54 4.14 -32.55
CA ILE A 406 -17.51 3.37 -31.77
C ILE A 406 -18.24 2.34 -32.65
N GLU A 407 -18.47 2.63 -33.93
CA GLU A 407 -19.19 1.73 -34.85
C GLU A 407 -18.32 0.52 -35.20
N SER A 408 -17.05 0.77 -35.53
CA SER A 408 -16.10 -0.30 -35.84
C SER A 408 -15.43 -0.91 -34.60
N LYS A 409 -15.64 -0.34 -33.42
CA LYS A 409 -15.02 -0.77 -32.14
C LYS A 409 -13.49 -0.76 -32.26
N THR A 410 -12.96 0.34 -32.79
CA THR A 410 -11.54 0.45 -33.13
C THR A 410 -10.94 1.67 -32.47
N LEU A 411 -9.94 1.47 -31.64
CA LEU A 411 -9.10 2.53 -31.11
C LEU A 411 -7.87 2.67 -32.01
N THR A 412 -7.59 3.89 -32.47
CA THR A 412 -6.34 4.27 -33.11
C THR A 412 -5.61 5.24 -32.21
N MET A 413 -4.41 4.87 -31.78
CA MET A 413 -3.50 5.73 -31.01
C MET A 413 -2.38 6.20 -31.92
N THR A 414 -2.32 7.49 -32.22
CA THR A 414 -1.32 8.10 -33.09
C THR A 414 -0.21 8.68 -32.24
N TYR A 415 1.03 8.22 -32.44
CA TYR A 415 2.17 8.74 -31.70
C TYR A 415 2.48 10.19 -32.08
N THR A 416 2.50 11.10 -31.12
CA THR A 416 2.68 12.54 -31.36
C THR A 416 4.00 13.12 -30.88
N GLY A 417 4.86 12.30 -30.26
CA GLY A 417 6.15 12.74 -29.75
C GLY A 417 7.13 13.23 -30.82
N SER A 418 8.09 14.08 -30.42
CA SER A 418 9.13 14.61 -31.31
C SER A 418 10.19 13.58 -31.67
N GLU A 419 10.69 12.84 -30.69
CA GLU A 419 11.74 11.82 -30.84
C GLU A 419 11.14 10.43 -31.10
N PRO A 420 11.80 9.57 -31.89
CA PRO A 420 11.34 8.20 -32.10
C PRO A 420 11.47 7.35 -30.83
N ILE A 421 10.56 6.39 -30.66
CA ILE A 421 10.68 5.33 -29.64
C ILE A 421 11.36 4.14 -30.30
N GLU A 422 12.64 3.92 -29.97
CA GLU A 422 13.43 2.78 -30.44
C GLU A 422 13.31 1.55 -29.52
N ARG A 423 12.68 1.70 -28.35
CA ARG A 423 12.53 0.67 -27.29
C ARG A 423 11.12 0.09 -27.24
N THR A 424 10.54 -0.24 -28.40
CA THR A 424 9.20 -0.85 -28.45
C THR A 424 9.18 -2.26 -27.85
N ASP A 425 10.34 -2.90 -27.70
CA ASP A 425 10.54 -4.17 -27.00
C ASP A 425 10.25 -4.10 -25.49
N ARG A 426 10.25 -2.89 -24.92
CA ARG A 426 9.88 -2.65 -23.51
C ARG A 426 8.40 -2.37 -23.32
N VAL A 427 7.63 -2.22 -24.40
CA VAL A 427 6.23 -1.79 -24.30
C VAL A 427 5.30 -2.95 -24.57
N GLU A 428 4.38 -3.17 -23.64
CA GLU A 428 3.25 -4.07 -23.78
C GLU A 428 1.97 -3.27 -24.01
N ILE A 429 1.12 -3.79 -24.90
CA ILE A 429 -0.25 -3.31 -25.08
C ILE A 429 -1.12 -4.21 -24.21
N ASN A 430 -1.71 -3.63 -23.17
CA ASN A 430 -2.64 -4.31 -22.29
C ASN A 430 -4.05 -3.85 -22.64
N HIS A 431 -4.88 -4.76 -23.14
CA HIS A 431 -6.31 -4.54 -23.33
C HIS A 431 -7.07 -5.30 -22.25
N TRP A 432 -7.58 -4.53 -21.30
CA TRP A 432 -8.48 -5.01 -20.26
C TRP A 432 -9.92 -4.81 -20.72
N GLU A 433 -10.64 -5.92 -20.86
CA GLU A 433 -12.06 -5.90 -21.18
C GLU A 433 -12.86 -5.45 -19.96
N GLY A 434 -13.80 -4.52 -20.16
CA GLY A 434 -14.73 -4.13 -19.10
C GLY A 434 -15.56 -5.33 -18.67
N ALA A 435 -15.60 -5.61 -17.36
CA ALA A 435 -16.47 -6.66 -16.85
C ALA A 435 -17.93 -6.36 -17.22
N GLU A 436 -18.64 -7.34 -17.80
CA GLU A 436 -20.08 -7.22 -18.11
C GLU A 436 -20.91 -7.04 -16.81
N ASP A 437 -20.39 -7.53 -15.68
CA ASP A 437 -20.97 -7.39 -14.35
C ASP A 437 -20.12 -6.47 -13.46
N ARG A 438 -20.77 -5.67 -12.60
CA ARG A 438 -20.16 -4.68 -11.67
C ARG A 438 -19.05 -5.24 -10.75
N PHE A 439 -18.98 -6.57 -10.61
CA PHE A 439 -18.05 -7.30 -9.73
C PHE A 439 -17.17 -8.33 -10.45
N GLY A 440 -17.20 -8.40 -11.78
CA GLY A 440 -16.37 -9.34 -12.55
C GLY A 440 -14.91 -8.87 -12.67
N SER A 441 -13.97 -9.82 -12.71
CA SER A 441 -12.62 -9.56 -13.22
C SER A 441 -12.68 -9.66 -14.75
N GLY A 442 -12.50 -8.55 -15.45
CA GLY A 442 -12.36 -8.55 -16.92
C GLY A 442 -11.19 -9.41 -17.38
N GLU A 443 -11.28 -9.96 -18.60
CA GLU A 443 -10.16 -10.65 -19.22
C GLU A 443 -9.11 -9.61 -19.67
N GLU A 444 -7.84 -9.87 -19.37
CA GLU A 444 -6.72 -9.04 -19.83
C GLU A 444 -6.00 -9.78 -20.94
N THR A 445 -5.84 -9.11 -22.08
CA THR A 445 -4.96 -9.57 -23.14
C THR A 445 -3.74 -8.67 -23.20
N THR A 446 -2.57 -9.30 -23.35
CA THR A 446 -1.28 -8.61 -23.42
C THR A 446 -0.58 -9.01 -24.71
N GLU A 447 -0.05 -8.03 -25.43
CA GLU A 447 0.80 -8.26 -26.60
C GLU A 447 2.01 -7.31 -26.59
N PRO A 448 3.21 -7.78 -26.99
CA PRO A 448 4.37 -6.91 -27.15
C PRO A 448 4.16 -5.91 -28.31
N LEU A 449 4.45 -4.63 -28.07
CA LEU A 449 4.41 -3.62 -29.12
C LEU A 449 5.45 -3.89 -30.22
N ALA A 450 6.59 -4.48 -29.85
CA ALA A 450 7.65 -4.89 -30.77
C ALA A 450 7.20 -5.87 -31.86
N ASP A 451 6.13 -6.65 -31.63
CA ASP A 451 5.57 -7.55 -32.66
C ASP A 451 4.93 -6.77 -33.82
N ARG A 452 4.53 -5.52 -33.57
CA ARG A 452 3.89 -4.64 -34.54
C ARG A 452 4.86 -3.59 -35.10
N TYR A 453 5.74 -3.05 -34.27
CA TYR A 453 6.64 -1.95 -34.61
C TYR A 453 8.05 -2.18 -34.07
N GLU A 454 9.06 -2.16 -34.95
CA GLU A 454 10.47 -2.14 -34.51
C GLU A 454 10.84 -0.78 -33.87
N GLN A 455 10.23 0.31 -34.32
CA GLN A 455 10.29 1.63 -33.70
C GLN A 455 8.96 2.36 -33.93
N LEU A 456 8.62 3.34 -33.08
CA LEU A 456 7.54 4.28 -33.33
C LEU A 456 8.07 5.68 -33.66
N THR A 457 7.59 6.24 -34.76
CA THR A 457 7.89 7.59 -35.23
C THR A 457 6.63 8.44 -35.27
N ARG A 458 6.79 9.76 -35.22
CA ARG A 458 5.66 10.69 -35.17
C ARG A 458 4.68 10.44 -36.32
N GLY A 459 3.41 10.20 -35.97
CA GLY A 459 2.34 9.88 -36.90
C GLY A 459 2.12 8.38 -37.14
N ASP A 460 2.92 7.51 -36.53
CA ASP A 460 2.63 6.08 -36.53
C ASP A 460 1.39 5.78 -35.67
N GLU A 461 0.54 4.90 -36.18
CA GLU A 461 -0.77 4.60 -35.63
C GLU A 461 -0.78 3.18 -35.07
N ILE A 462 -1.15 3.01 -33.81
CA ILE A 462 -1.40 1.72 -33.18
C ILE A 462 -2.90 1.48 -33.19
N THR A 463 -3.36 0.46 -33.91
CA THR A 463 -4.79 0.14 -34.02
C THR A 463 -5.17 -1.08 -33.17
N ILE A 464 -6.12 -0.90 -32.27
CA ILE A 464 -6.69 -1.96 -31.43
C ILE A 464 -8.15 -2.16 -31.83
N GLU A 465 -8.48 -3.38 -32.28
CA GLU A 465 -9.85 -3.77 -32.62
C GLU A 465 -10.55 -4.38 -31.41
N GLY A 466 -11.89 -4.41 -31.43
CA GLY A 466 -12.67 -5.05 -30.38
C GLY A 466 -12.82 -4.22 -29.10
N VAL A 467 -12.40 -2.95 -29.11
CA VAL A 467 -12.54 -2.06 -27.96
C VAL A 467 -14.00 -1.67 -27.79
N THR A 468 -14.57 -1.97 -26.62
CA THR A 468 -15.96 -1.67 -26.25
C THR A 468 -16.04 -0.77 -25.03
N PHE A 469 -17.25 -0.26 -24.72
CA PHE A 469 -17.41 0.60 -23.55
C PHE A 469 -17.06 -0.12 -22.24
N GLY A 470 -16.32 0.56 -21.37
CA GLY A 470 -15.81 -0.02 -20.13
C GLY A 470 -14.35 -0.45 -20.25
N ASP A 471 -13.93 -0.86 -21.45
CA ASP A 471 -12.57 -1.33 -21.72
C ASP A 471 -11.52 -0.27 -21.42
N ARG A 472 -10.34 -0.76 -21.04
CA ARG A 472 -9.14 0.05 -20.85
C ARG A 472 -8.01 -0.55 -21.69
N VAL A 473 -7.40 0.30 -22.51
CA VAL A 473 -6.18 -0.02 -23.24
C VAL A 473 -5.04 0.77 -22.63
N THR A 474 -4.02 0.09 -22.14
CA THR A 474 -2.85 0.72 -21.53
C THR A 474 -1.60 0.29 -22.29
N LEU A 475 -0.75 1.25 -22.66
CA LEU A 475 0.62 0.99 -23.08
C LEU A 475 1.49 0.98 -21.83
N MET A 476 1.98 -0.19 -21.43
CA MET A 476 2.82 -0.38 -20.25
C MET A 476 4.27 -0.52 -20.68
N ALA A 477 5.17 0.31 -20.16
CA ALA A 477 6.61 0.11 -20.32
C ALA A 477 7.13 -0.69 -19.15
N THR A 478 7.72 -1.85 -19.41
CA THR A 478 8.35 -2.71 -18.42
C THR A 478 9.85 -2.81 -18.69
N TYR A 479 10.64 -2.65 -17.65
CA TYR A 479 12.09 -2.78 -17.69
C TYR A 479 12.54 -3.75 -16.62
N SER A 480 13.28 -4.77 -17.03
CA SER A 480 13.92 -5.72 -16.13
C SER A 480 15.43 -5.50 -16.15
N TYR A 481 16.06 -5.56 -14.98
CA TYR A 481 17.51 -5.42 -14.83
C TYR A 481 18.09 -6.60 -14.05
N GLU A 482 19.35 -6.92 -14.36
CA GLU A 482 20.20 -7.87 -13.62
C GLU A 482 21.54 -7.20 -13.31
N ARG A 483 21.80 -6.93 -12.03
CA ARG A 483 22.98 -6.19 -11.52
C ARG A 483 23.58 -6.96 -10.34
N GLY A 484 24.69 -7.64 -10.57
CA GLY A 484 25.33 -8.46 -9.54
C GLY A 484 24.41 -9.61 -9.09
N SER A 485 24.05 -9.62 -7.80
CA SER A 485 23.05 -10.54 -7.23
C SER A 485 21.64 -9.96 -7.16
N THR A 486 21.44 -8.73 -7.65
CA THR A 486 20.16 -8.02 -7.59
C THR A 486 19.53 -8.02 -8.96
N SER A 487 18.30 -8.49 -9.05
CA SER A 487 17.47 -8.40 -10.25
C SER A 487 16.15 -7.75 -9.88
N GLY A 488 15.55 -7.00 -10.77
CA GLY A 488 14.25 -6.39 -10.52
C GLY A 488 13.55 -6.05 -11.80
N SER A 489 12.27 -5.75 -11.70
CA SER A 489 11.51 -5.18 -12.80
C SER A 489 10.77 -3.95 -12.32
N MET A 490 10.60 -2.99 -13.22
CA MET A 490 9.83 -1.79 -13.00
C MET A 490 8.88 -1.61 -14.17
N SER A 491 7.64 -1.21 -13.88
CA SER A 491 6.63 -0.97 -14.90
C SER A 491 6.05 0.42 -14.73
N SER A 492 5.81 1.12 -15.84
CA SER A 492 5.18 2.43 -15.86
C SER A 492 4.20 2.55 -17.03
N SER A 493 3.02 3.12 -16.77
CA SER A 493 2.05 3.42 -17.82
C SER A 493 2.59 4.55 -18.70
N VAL A 494 2.83 4.25 -19.97
CA VAL A 494 3.18 5.24 -21.00
C VAL A 494 1.94 6.01 -21.43
N HIS A 495 0.83 5.30 -21.67
CA HIS A 495 -0.42 5.89 -22.13
C HIS A 495 -1.60 5.02 -21.72
N THR A 496 -2.74 5.64 -21.41
CA THR A 496 -3.97 4.92 -21.06
C THR A 496 -5.16 5.53 -21.80
N PHE A 497 -5.90 4.70 -22.52
CA PHE A 497 -7.21 5.02 -23.08
C PHE A 497 -8.29 4.22 -22.34
N ARG A 498 -9.42 4.88 -22.06
CA ARG A 498 -10.62 4.22 -21.54
C ARG A 498 -11.78 4.50 -22.46
N ALA A 499 -12.38 3.46 -23.01
CA ALA A 499 -13.59 3.56 -23.81
C ALA A 499 -14.77 3.90 -22.89
N ARG A 500 -15.24 5.15 -22.98
CA ARG A 500 -16.34 5.66 -22.15
C ARG A 500 -17.61 5.76 -22.96
N ILE A 501 -18.73 5.46 -22.32
CA ILE A 501 -20.06 5.65 -22.92
C ILE A 501 -20.25 7.14 -23.22
N PRO A 502 -20.80 7.52 -24.39
CA PRO A 502 -20.99 8.91 -24.72
C PRO A 502 -22.15 9.47 -23.90
N GLY A 503 -21.82 10.27 -22.88
CA GLY A 503 -22.81 10.90 -22.01
C GLY A 503 -22.54 10.60 -20.53
N ARG A 504 -23.03 11.48 -19.67
CA ARG A 504 -22.98 11.29 -18.22
C ARG A 504 -24.24 11.83 -17.59
N PHE A 505 -24.77 11.09 -16.63
CA PHE A 505 -26.03 11.40 -15.97
C PHE A 505 -25.89 11.32 -14.46
N ARG A 506 -26.62 12.18 -13.77
CA ARG A 506 -26.72 12.19 -12.31
C ARG A 506 -28.20 12.06 -11.96
N LEU A 507 -28.54 11.12 -11.09
CA LEU A 507 -29.86 11.07 -10.49
C LEU A 507 -29.84 11.84 -9.16
N GLU A 508 -30.82 12.70 -8.97
CA GLU A 508 -31.07 13.36 -7.69
C GLU A 508 -32.39 12.83 -7.12
N SER A 509 -32.29 12.00 -6.09
CA SER A 509 -33.42 11.37 -5.39
C SER A 509 -34.08 12.37 -4.43
N GLY A 510 -34.86 13.32 -4.96
CA GLY A 510 -35.67 14.27 -4.17
C GLY A 510 -37.14 13.86 -4.09
N GLU A 511 -38.02 14.78 -3.62
CA GLU A 511 -39.49 14.60 -3.68
C GLU A 511 -40.00 14.28 -5.09
N THR A 512 -39.23 14.66 -6.11
CA THR A 512 -39.42 14.23 -7.49
C THR A 512 -38.04 13.94 -8.06
N PRO A 513 -37.67 12.66 -8.25
CA PRO A 513 -36.36 12.29 -8.74
C PRO A 513 -36.06 12.99 -10.06
N THR A 514 -34.89 13.61 -10.16
CA THR A 514 -34.49 14.40 -11.33
C THR A 514 -33.23 13.82 -11.93
N LEU A 515 -33.30 13.42 -13.18
CA LEU A 515 -32.17 12.95 -13.96
C LEU A 515 -31.56 14.11 -14.74
N THR A 516 -30.29 14.42 -14.50
CA THR A 516 -29.59 15.54 -15.14
C THR A 516 -28.49 15.03 -16.06
N TYR A 517 -28.49 15.47 -17.32
CA TYR A 517 -27.40 15.25 -18.25
C TYR A 517 -26.26 16.23 -17.97
N TYR A 518 -25.04 15.75 -17.72
CA TYR A 518 -23.85 16.58 -17.50
C TYR A 518 -22.67 16.18 -18.38
N GLY A 519 -22.94 15.48 -19.49
CA GLY A 519 -21.92 15.20 -20.49
C GLY A 519 -21.36 16.49 -21.09
N ARG A 520 -20.05 16.52 -21.39
CA ARG A 520 -19.35 17.73 -21.90
C ARG A 520 -19.80 18.17 -23.30
N GLU A 521 -20.38 17.25 -24.07
CA GLU A 521 -20.77 17.48 -25.46
C GLU A 521 -22.28 17.44 -25.64
N THR A 522 -22.80 18.16 -26.63
CA THR A 522 -24.21 18.07 -26.99
C THR A 522 -24.51 16.75 -27.69
N ARG A 523 -25.64 16.12 -27.38
CA ARG A 523 -25.98 14.78 -27.93
C ARG A 523 -27.41 14.71 -28.45
N ASP A 524 -27.66 13.78 -29.36
CA ASP A 524 -29.02 13.45 -29.80
C ASP A 524 -29.73 12.66 -28.67
N PRO A 525 -30.84 13.16 -28.11
CA PRO A 525 -31.58 12.46 -27.06
C PRO A 525 -32.07 11.07 -27.49
N ALA A 526 -32.22 10.80 -28.79
CA ALA A 526 -32.61 9.48 -29.28
C ALA A 526 -31.57 8.38 -29.03
N ASN A 527 -30.33 8.76 -28.68
CA ASN A 527 -29.29 7.81 -28.29
C ASN A 527 -29.39 7.37 -26.83
N PHE A 528 -30.33 7.89 -26.04
CA PHE A 528 -30.50 7.52 -24.64
C PHE A 528 -31.91 7.01 -24.38
N ARG A 529 -32.01 5.76 -23.91
CA ARG A 529 -33.24 5.15 -23.43
C ARG A 529 -33.24 5.19 -21.90
N VAL A 530 -34.30 5.73 -21.31
CA VAL A 530 -34.46 5.80 -19.86
C VAL A 530 -35.57 4.85 -19.42
N THR A 531 -35.27 3.96 -18.49
CA THR A 531 -36.23 3.04 -17.88
C THR A 531 -36.29 3.22 -16.37
N VAL A 532 -37.46 2.98 -15.79
CA VAL A 532 -37.70 2.91 -14.35
C VAL A 532 -38.21 1.50 -14.06
N ASP A 533 -37.50 0.73 -13.24
CA ASP A 533 -37.79 -0.68 -12.94
C ASP A 533 -38.07 -1.52 -14.22
N GLY A 534 -37.23 -1.30 -15.24
CA GLY A 534 -37.35 -1.94 -16.55
C GLY A 534 -38.47 -1.42 -17.46
N GLU A 535 -39.32 -0.50 -17.00
CA GLU A 535 -40.37 0.15 -17.81
C GLU A 535 -39.85 1.46 -18.46
N GLU A 536 -39.94 1.56 -19.79
CA GLU A 536 -39.49 2.75 -20.53
C GLU A 536 -40.37 3.98 -20.27
N LEU A 537 -39.74 5.12 -20.03
CA LEU A 537 -40.45 6.37 -19.75
C LEU A 537 -41.25 6.86 -20.96
N SER A 538 -42.53 7.13 -20.74
CA SER A 538 -43.43 7.69 -21.76
C SER A 538 -43.16 9.15 -22.16
N ASN A 539 -42.39 9.89 -21.38
CA ASN A 539 -41.94 11.26 -21.65
C ASN A 539 -40.44 11.34 -21.35
N GLY A 540 -39.60 10.81 -22.25
CA GLY A 540 -38.16 10.80 -22.10
C GLY A 540 -37.51 12.10 -22.60
N PHE A 541 -36.21 12.04 -22.84
CA PHE A 541 -35.46 13.18 -23.37
C PHE A 541 -35.92 13.58 -24.78
N THR A 542 -36.30 12.62 -25.63
CA THR A 542 -36.73 12.84 -27.02
C THR A 542 -38.01 13.67 -27.16
N GLU A 543 -38.86 13.67 -26.14
CA GLU A 543 -40.10 14.44 -26.12
C GLU A 543 -39.88 15.88 -25.66
N LYS A 544 -38.84 16.09 -24.85
CA LYS A 544 -38.54 17.38 -24.21
C LYS A 544 -37.51 18.19 -24.98
N TYR A 545 -36.54 17.53 -25.59
CA TYR A 545 -35.37 18.14 -26.22
C TYR A 545 -35.19 17.64 -27.65
N ASP A 546 -34.76 18.54 -28.54
CA ASP A 546 -34.26 18.18 -29.88
C ASP A 546 -32.76 17.86 -29.84
N THR A 547 -32.03 18.40 -28.85
CA THR A 547 -30.61 18.20 -28.55
C THR A 547 -30.43 18.26 -27.04
N LEU A 548 -29.67 17.34 -26.45
CA LEU A 548 -29.27 17.38 -25.05
C LEU A 548 -28.04 18.25 -24.86
N GLU A 549 -28.16 19.28 -24.03
CA GLU A 549 -27.09 20.17 -23.59
C GLU A 549 -26.74 19.90 -22.12
N PRO A 550 -25.50 20.21 -21.67
CA PRO A 550 -25.14 20.07 -20.26
C PRO A 550 -26.16 20.80 -19.36
N GLU A 551 -26.50 20.19 -18.22
CA GLU A 551 -27.52 20.62 -17.26
C GLU A 551 -28.98 20.42 -17.69
N ASP A 552 -29.26 19.81 -18.85
CA ASP A 552 -30.62 19.42 -19.21
C ASP A 552 -31.17 18.35 -18.25
N THR A 553 -32.39 18.58 -17.77
CA THR A 553 -33.01 17.77 -16.72
C THR A 553 -34.23 17.01 -17.22
N LEU A 554 -34.53 15.89 -16.58
CA LEU A 554 -35.75 15.11 -16.77
C LEU A 554 -36.32 14.73 -15.41
N GLU A 555 -37.56 15.16 -15.16
CA GLU A 555 -38.31 14.73 -13.96
C GLU A 555 -38.77 13.28 -14.17
N ILE A 556 -38.35 12.40 -13.27
CA ILE A 556 -38.66 10.98 -13.29
C ILE A 556 -39.80 10.73 -12.30
N LYS A 557 -40.81 10.00 -12.74
CA LYS A 557 -41.86 9.50 -11.85
C LYS A 557 -41.44 8.12 -11.39
N ALA A 558 -40.69 8.09 -10.31
CA ALA A 558 -40.22 6.88 -9.67
C ALA A 558 -40.39 7.00 -8.15
N GLU A 559 -40.74 5.89 -7.52
CA GLU A 559 -40.82 5.72 -6.08
C GLU A 559 -39.45 5.25 -5.52
N PRO A 560 -39.18 5.39 -4.21
CA PRO A 560 -37.97 4.83 -3.61
C PRO A 560 -37.82 3.33 -3.92
N SER A 561 -36.59 2.85 -4.02
CA SER A 561 -36.22 1.47 -4.43
C SER A 561 -36.46 1.11 -5.91
N GLU A 562 -37.13 1.96 -6.70
CA GLU A 562 -37.20 1.74 -8.15
C GLU A 562 -35.85 2.09 -8.80
N GLU A 563 -35.36 1.21 -9.68
CA GLU A 563 -34.09 1.41 -10.39
C GLU A 563 -34.29 2.34 -11.60
N VAL A 564 -33.50 3.40 -11.69
CA VAL A 564 -33.43 4.26 -12.87
C VAL A 564 -32.21 3.87 -13.69
N VAL A 565 -32.47 3.38 -14.90
CA VAL A 565 -31.42 3.00 -15.84
C VAL A 565 -31.44 3.95 -17.04
N VAL A 566 -30.28 4.50 -17.38
CA VAL A 566 -30.06 5.22 -18.63
C VAL A 566 -29.17 4.37 -19.51
N GLU A 567 -29.73 3.84 -20.58
CA GLU A 567 -29.02 3.03 -21.56
C GLU A 567 -28.68 3.88 -22.79
N TRP A 568 -27.41 3.91 -23.16
CA TRP A 568 -26.98 4.34 -24.47
C TRP A 568 -27.45 3.33 -25.52
N VAL A 569 -28.18 3.78 -26.54
CA VAL A 569 -28.71 2.95 -27.65
C VAL A 569 -28.21 3.41 -29.03
N GLY A 570 -27.19 4.28 -29.04
CA GLY A 570 -26.57 4.78 -30.26
C GLY A 570 -25.59 3.78 -30.90
N GLU A 571 -24.65 4.31 -31.68
CA GLU A 571 -23.56 3.52 -32.28
C GLU A 571 -22.75 2.78 -31.19
N GLY A 572 -22.22 1.60 -31.53
CA GLY A 572 -21.48 0.75 -30.58
C GLY A 572 -22.32 -0.28 -29.82
N GLY A 573 -23.65 -0.12 -29.85
CA GLY A 573 -24.61 -1.02 -29.23
C GLY A 573 -25.09 -0.55 -27.85
N PRO A 574 -26.05 -1.27 -27.25
CA PRO A 574 -26.62 -0.91 -25.96
C PRO A 574 -25.55 -0.96 -24.85
N ALA A 575 -25.47 0.08 -24.02
CA ALA A 575 -24.59 0.11 -22.85
C ALA A 575 -25.18 0.98 -21.74
N GLU A 576 -24.97 0.60 -20.49
CA GLU A 576 -25.53 1.31 -19.34
C GLU A 576 -24.71 2.56 -19.00
N ALA A 577 -25.27 3.74 -19.26
CA ALA A 577 -24.66 5.03 -18.91
C ALA A 577 -24.90 5.43 -17.43
N LEU A 578 -25.95 4.88 -16.82
CA LEU A 578 -26.33 5.04 -15.42
C LEU A 578 -27.23 3.86 -15.00
N SER A 579 -26.96 3.28 -13.83
CA SER A 579 -27.92 2.49 -13.04
C SER A 579 -27.80 2.97 -11.59
N GLU A 580 -28.87 3.59 -11.10
CA GLU A 580 -28.99 4.04 -9.72
C GLU A 580 -30.42 3.81 -9.23
N TYR A 581 -30.56 3.33 -7.99
CA TYR A 581 -31.86 3.26 -7.32
C TYR A 581 -32.29 4.63 -6.85
N VAL A 582 -33.59 4.94 -6.94
CA VAL A 582 -34.14 6.11 -6.27
C VAL A 582 -34.02 5.92 -4.76
N GLU A 583 -33.23 6.79 -4.15
CA GLU A 583 -33.01 6.79 -2.71
C GLU A 583 -34.24 7.35 -1.98
N PRO A 584 -34.58 6.81 -0.80
CA PRO A 584 -35.63 7.39 0.02
C PRO A 584 -35.21 8.78 0.53
N PRO A 585 -36.15 9.73 0.72
CA PRO A 585 -35.91 11.01 1.41
C PRO A 585 -35.71 10.85 2.94
N ALA A 586 -34.95 9.84 3.34
CA ALA A 586 -34.49 9.62 4.70
C ALA A 586 -33.38 10.62 5.08
N SER A 587 -33.08 10.71 6.37
CA SER A 587 -31.97 11.53 6.84
C SER A 587 -31.43 10.93 8.11
N PHE A 588 -30.11 10.80 8.21
CA PHE A 588 -29.44 10.27 9.38
C PHE A 588 -28.38 11.25 9.86
N GLU A 589 -28.30 11.45 11.17
CA GLU A 589 -27.30 12.28 11.80
C GLU A 589 -26.53 11.44 12.81
N LEU A 590 -25.20 11.39 12.66
CA LEU A 590 -24.34 10.87 13.71
C LEU A 590 -24.18 11.92 14.82
N ARG A 591 -24.51 11.54 16.06
CA ARG A 591 -24.39 12.37 17.25
C ARG A 591 -23.42 11.76 18.25
N ARG A 592 -22.52 12.59 18.79
CA ARG A 592 -21.68 12.23 19.94
C ARG A 592 -22.38 12.63 21.22
N THR A 593 -22.68 11.66 22.07
CA THR A 593 -23.15 11.87 23.44
C THR A 593 -22.02 11.62 24.44
N THR A 594 -22.26 11.88 25.73
CA THR A 594 -21.29 11.57 26.79
C THR A 594 -21.06 10.07 26.99
N ASN A 595 -21.91 9.22 26.40
CA ASN A 595 -21.90 7.77 26.64
C ASN A 595 -21.52 6.96 25.40
N GLY A 596 -21.37 7.58 24.23
CA GLY A 596 -21.25 6.84 22.97
C GLY A 596 -21.56 7.68 21.73
N PHE A 597 -21.60 7.02 20.60
CA PHE A 597 -22.16 7.56 19.37
C PHE A 597 -23.59 7.07 19.21
N GLU A 598 -24.44 7.91 18.67
CA GLU A 598 -25.82 7.56 18.34
C GLU A 598 -26.09 7.98 16.89
N ILE A 599 -26.67 7.09 16.10
CA ILE A 599 -27.23 7.47 14.80
C ILE A 599 -28.70 7.82 15.03
N VAL A 600 -29.07 9.04 14.65
CA VAL A 600 -30.43 9.56 14.83
C VAL A 600 -31.11 9.70 13.49
N TYR A 601 -32.30 9.12 13.37
CA TYR A 601 -33.17 9.31 12.23
C TYR A 601 -33.81 10.70 12.26
N GLY A 602 -33.54 11.50 11.23
CA GLY A 602 -33.98 12.88 11.08
C GLY A 602 -35.07 13.10 10.02
N GLY A 603 -35.39 12.08 9.23
CA GLY A 603 -36.39 12.17 8.16
C GLY A 603 -37.80 12.42 8.69
N GLU A 604 -38.64 13.11 7.90
CA GLU A 604 -40.02 13.41 8.29
C GLU A 604 -40.97 12.23 8.06
N GLU A 605 -40.64 11.35 7.12
CA GLU A 605 -41.43 10.16 6.78
C GLU A 605 -40.95 8.94 7.57
N PRO A 606 -41.86 8.07 8.05
CA PRO A 606 -41.46 6.85 8.72
C PRO A 606 -41.04 5.76 7.72
N TYR A 607 -40.06 4.94 8.09
CA TYR A 607 -39.59 3.78 7.33
C TYR A 607 -39.56 2.52 8.19
N ASP A 608 -39.67 1.34 7.59
CA ASP A 608 -39.45 0.09 8.31
C ASP A 608 -37.99 0.06 8.81
N ALA A 609 -37.77 -0.41 10.04
CA ALA A 609 -36.45 -0.28 10.66
C ALA A 609 -35.40 -1.23 10.06
N ASP A 610 -35.83 -2.33 9.43
CA ASP A 610 -34.97 -3.25 8.69
C ASP A 610 -34.62 -2.77 7.27
N ALA A 611 -35.22 -1.66 6.83
CA ALA A 611 -34.90 -1.02 5.56
C ALA A 611 -33.50 -0.38 5.56
N PHE A 612 -32.93 -0.12 6.74
CA PHE A 612 -31.57 0.41 6.90
C PHE A 612 -30.70 -0.47 7.78
N ALA A 613 -29.43 -0.62 7.39
CA ALA A 613 -28.41 -1.32 8.17
C ALA A 613 -27.10 -0.54 8.14
N ILE A 614 -26.19 -0.85 9.05
CA ILE A 614 -24.82 -0.30 9.03
C ILE A 614 -23.80 -1.38 8.74
N ARG A 615 -22.65 -0.99 8.20
CA ARG A 615 -21.47 -1.85 8.07
C ARG A 615 -20.23 -1.05 8.43
N THR A 616 -19.38 -1.60 9.28
CA THR A 616 -18.07 -1.05 9.61
C THR A 616 -16.98 -1.91 8.98
N GLY A 617 -16.09 -1.29 8.19
CA GLY A 617 -15.08 -2.02 7.42
C GLY A 617 -15.69 -3.11 6.52
N ASP A 618 -15.07 -4.29 6.52
CA ASP A 618 -15.51 -5.46 5.74
C ASP A 618 -16.48 -6.40 6.48
N GLY A 619 -17.00 -6.01 7.66
CA GLY A 619 -17.88 -6.84 8.49
C GLY A 619 -19.25 -7.17 7.89
N GLU A 620 -20.09 -7.93 8.59
CA GLU A 620 -21.48 -8.19 8.16
C GLU A 620 -22.37 -6.94 8.30
N PHE A 621 -23.51 -6.92 7.61
CA PHE A 621 -24.54 -5.89 7.83
C PHE A 621 -25.15 -6.03 9.22
N ASP A 622 -25.08 -4.98 10.02
CA ASP A 622 -25.70 -4.90 11.34
C ASP A 622 -27.08 -4.22 11.22
N PRO A 623 -28.19 -4.95 11.43
CA PRO A 623 -29.55 -4.42 11.40
C PRO A 623 -29.89 -3.69 12.72
N ILE A 624 -29.02 -2.77 13.13
CA ILE A 624 -29.03 -2.13 14.45
C ILE A 624 -30.36 -1.41 14.75
N PHE A 625 -30.99 -0.83 13.73
CA PHE A 625 -32.29 -0.16 13.85
C PHE A 625 -33.41 -1.16 14.14
N ALA A 626 -33.46 -2.26 13.40
CA ALA A 626 -34.47 -3.32 13.57
C ALA A 626 -34.35 -4.08 14.90
N ALA A 627 -33.19 -3.99 15.57
CA ALA A 627 -33.00 -4.54 16.91
C ALA A 627 -33.79 -3.76 17.97
N GLU A 628 -34.01 -2.45 17.77
CA GLU A 628 -34.68 -1.57 18.74
C GLU A 628 -36.10 -1.16 18.31
N TYR A 629 -36.34 -1.02 17.01
CA TYR A 629 -37.55 -0.46 16.44
C TYR A 629 -38.16 -1.40 15.39
N ASP A 630 -39.49 -1.39 15.27
CA ASP A 630 -40.17 -1.99 14.11
C ASP A 630 -40.29 -0.95 12.96
N THR A 631 -40.35 0.34 13.30
CA THR A 631 -40.50 1.46 12.37
C THR A 631 -39.68 2.63 12.90
N LEU A 632 -38.90 3.28 12.03
CA LEU A 632 -38.12 4.48 12.33
C LEU A 632 -38.98 5.73 12.17
N GLU A 633 -39.15 6.47 13.25
CA GLU A 633 -39.80 7.78 13.30
C GLU A 633 -38.78 8.88 13.63
N LYS A 634 -39.08 10.12 13.25
CA LYS A 634 -38.18 11.26 13.47
C LYS A 634 -37.75 11.37 14.94
N GLY A 635 -36.44 11.31 15.16
CA GLY A 635 -35.80 11.40 16.47
C GLY A 635 -35.48 10.05 17.10
N ASP A 636 -35.88 8.93 16.49
CA ASP A 636 -35.41 7.61 16.88
C ASP A 636 -33.90 7.53 16.73
N SER A 637 -33.26 6.85 17.66
CA SER A 637 -31.81 6.85 17.80
C SER A 637 -31.33 5.51 18.31
N VAL A 638 -30.27 5.00 17.70
CA VAL A 638 -29.60 3.77 18.14
C VAL A 638 -28.17 4.09 18.52
N ALA A 639 -27.69 3.48 19.61
CA ALA A 639 -26.31 3.60 20.03
C ALA A 639 -25.41 2.76 19.11
N VAL A 640 -24.29 3.31 18.67
CA VAL A 640 -23.30 2.62 17.84
C VAL A 640 -21.97 2.60 18.61
N GLU A 641 -21.39 1.40 18.69
CA GLU A 641 -20.04 1.22 19.23
C GLU A 641 -19.02 1.37 18.09
N LEU A 642 -18.04 2.25 18.28
CA LEU A 642 -16.98 2.51 17.32
C LEU A 642 -15.64 2.33 18.02
N ASP A 643 -14.80 1.51 17.41
CA ASP A 643 -13.46 1.14 17.88
C ASP A 643 -12.36 2.07 17.31
N GLN A 644 -12.67 2.87 16.29
CA GLN A 644 -11.74 3.82 15.66
C GLN A 644 -12.46 5.03 15.04
N LEU A 645 -11.69 6.07 14.66
CA LEU A 645 -12.19 7.21 13.86
C LEU A 645 -12.38 6.78 12.41
N GLY A 646 -13.41 5.97 12.18
CA GLY A 646 -13.75 5.44 10.87
C GLY A 646 -14.88 6.20 10.18
N THR A 647 -15.29 5.62 9.06
CA THR A 647 -16.52 5.95 8.36
C THR A 647 -17.53 4.85 8.67
N ILE A 648 -18.73 5.23 9.12
CA ILE A 648 -19.86 4.30 9.18
C ILE A 648 -20.56 4.35 7.83
N ASN A 649 -20.63 3.20 7.16
CA ASN A 649 -21.38 3.07 5.92
C ASN A 649 -22.81 2.66 6.28
N LEU A 650 -23.78 3.53 6.00
CA LEU A 650 -25.20 3.22 6.16
C LEU A 650 -25.76 2.74 4.82
N TYR A 651 -26.45 1.60 4.84
CA TYR A 651 -26.98 0.94 3.65
C TYR A 651 -28.50 0.98 3.64
N TRP A 652 -29.03 1.08 2.43
CA TRP A 652 -30.45 0.92 2.12
C TRP A 652 -30.68 -0.50 1.61
N MET A 653 -31.55 -1.23 2.29
CA MET A 653 -31.70 -2.70 2.17
C MET A 653 -32.94 -3.13 1.38
N GLU A 654 -33.83 -2.20 1.03
CA GLU A 654 -35.03 -2.52 0.24
C GLU A 654 -34.77 -2.88 -1.24
N PRO A 655 -33.77 -2.31 -1.95
CA PRO A 655 -33.49 -2.72 -3.31
C PRO A 655 -33.02 -4.18 -3.37
N ASP A 656 -33.14 -4.81 -4.54
CA ASP A 656 -32.73 -6.21 -4.73
C ASP A 656 -31.25 -6.44 -4.36
N GLU A 657 -30.41 -5.41 -4.50
CA GLU A 657 -29.05 -5.36 -3.99
C GLU A 657 -28.89 -4.19 -2.99
N PRO A 658 -28.38 -4.44 -1.76
CA PRO A 658 -28.15 -3.37 -0.80
C PRO A 658 -27.23 -2.28 -1.35
N THR A 659 -27.70 -1.04 -1.34
CA THR A 659 -26.90 0.10 -1.81
C THR A 659 -26.39 0.94 -0.65
N THR A 660 -25.21 1.53 -0.81
CA THR A 660 -24.73 2.52 0.16
C THR A 660 -25.62 3.77 0.07
N TYR A 661 -26.22 4.16 1.19
CA TYR A 661 -27.09 5.32 1.29
C TYR A 661 -26.31 6.58 1.67
N THR A 662 -25.51 6.51 2.74
CA THR A 662 -24.67 7.64 3.15
C THR A 662 -23.46 7.18 3.96
N TRP A 663 -22.43 8.01 3.95
CA TRP A 663 -21.27 7.92 4.82
C TRP A 663 -21.44 8.83 6.03
N LEU A 664 -21.16 8.32 7.22
CA LEU A 664 -21.12 9.10 8.45
C LEU A 664 -19.68 9.11 8.98
N HIS A 665 -19.02 10.26 8.89
CA HIS A 665 -17.63 10.41 9.30
C HIS A 665 -17.53 10.86 10.76
N VAL A 666 -16.86 10.05 11.58
CA VAL A 666 -16.60 10.39 12.99
C VAL A 666 -15.60 11.52 13.11
N ARG A 667 -14.58 11.53 12.23
CA ARG A 667 -13.49 12.53 12.24
C ARG A 667 -14.02 13.95 12.08
N ASP A 668 -15.06 14.15 11.27
CA ASP A 668 -15.69 15.46 11.06
C ASP A 668 -16.34 16.04 12.33
N MET A 669 -16.55 15.20 13.35
CA MET A 669 -17.16 15.61 14.61
C MET A 669 -16.14 16.07 15.65
N LEU A 670 -14.87 15.72 15.47
CA LEU A 670 -13.79 15.97 16.41
C LEU A 670 -12.76 16.91 15.76
N GLN A 671 -13.10 18.20 15.74
CA GLN A 671 -12.30 19.25 15.09
C GLN A 671 -11.81 20.28 16.10
N PHE A 672 -10.63 20.81 15.83
CA PHE A 672 -9.97 21.83 16.64
C PHE A 672 -9.37 22.89 15.73
N GLU A 673 -9.23 24.10 16.26
CA GLU A 673 -8.56 25.23 15.62
C GLU A 673 -7.64 25.92 16.65
N LEU A 674 -6.54 26.52 16.18
CA LEU A 674 -5.71 27.40 16.99
C LEU A 674 -6.06 28.87 16.73
N ASP A 675 -6.37 29.60 17.80
CA ASP A 675 -6.44 31.07 17.83
C ASP A 675 -5.31 31.59 18.72
N GLY A 676 -4.15 31.84 18.10
CA GLY A 676 -2.92 32.16 18.81
C GLY A 676 -2.46 31.00 19.71
N SER A 677 -2.37 31.23 21.02
CA SER A 677 -2.05 30.18 22.00
C SER A 677 -3.28 29.46 22.55
N SER A 678 -4.48 29.75 22.03
CA SER A 678 -5.72 29.10 22.48
C SER A 678 -6.12 28.00 21.51
N LEU A 679 -6.27 26.77 22.02
CA LEU A 679 -6.88 25.67 21.28
C LEU A 679 -8.39 25.72 21.49
N VAL A 680 -9.15 25.85 20.40
CA VAL A 680 -10.62 25.93 20.38
C VAL A 680 -11.17 24.65 19.76
N PHE A 681 -12.12 24.00 20.44
CA PHE A 681 -12.85 22.88 19.86
C PHE A 681 -13.96 23.41 18.94
N THR A 682 -13.87 23.09 17.65
CA THR A 682 -14.85 23.50 16.61
C THR A 682 -15.68 22.34 16.09
N GLY A 683 -15.44 21.13 16.59
CA GLY A 683 -16.25 19.96 16.29
C GLY A 683 -17.69 20.06 16.80
N ARG A 684 -18.47 18.99 16.55
CA ARG A 684 -19.88 18.87 16.94
C ARG A 684 -20.10 17.73 17.93
N GLY A 685 -21.15 17.84 18.72
CA GLY A 685 -21.51 16.87 19.76
C GLY A 685 -20.92 17.17 21.14
N LYS A 686 -20.99 16.20 22.04
CA LYS A 686 -20.53 16.32 23.43
C LYS A 686 -19.43 15.30 23.72
N TRP A 687 -18.20 15.77 23.83
CA TRP A 687 -17.04 14.91 23.99
C TRP A 687 -16.54 14.89 25.44
N PRO A 688 -16.30 13.71 26.06
CA PRO A 688 -15.63 13.65 27.35
C PRO A 688 -14.21 14.19 27.24
N ALA A 689 -13.82 15.13 28.12
CA ALA A 689 -12.49 15.72 28.08
C ALA A 689 -11.36 14.72 28.39
N GLU A 690 -11.69 13.63 29.08
CA GLU A 690 -10.74 12.53 29.38
C GLU A 690 -10.39 11.66 28.16
N GLU A 691 -11.16 11.76 27.08
CA GLU A 691 -10.87 11.10 25.80
C GLU A 691 -10.02 11.98 24.86
N VAL A 692 -9.60 13.16 25.32
CA VAL A 692 -8.82 14.10 24.52
C VAL A 692 -7.54 14.44 25.26
N SER A 693 -6.42 13.96 24.73
CA SER A 693 -5.08 14.31 25.21
C SER A 693 -4.54 15.46 24.35
N VAL A 694 -4.02 16.50 25.01
CA VAL A 694 -3.40 17.65 24.35
C VAL A 694 -1.93 17.66 24.68
N THR A 695 -1.09 17.77 23.66
CA THR A 695 0.36 17.89 23.76
C THR A 695 0.84 19.21 23.19
N VAL A 696 1.94 19.72 23.73
CA VAL A 696 2.71 20.83 23.17
C VAL A 696 4.15 20.35 23.08
N ASP A 697 4.73 20.33 21.88
CA ASP A 697 6.07 19.80 21.59
C ASP A 697 6.26 18.37 22.15
N ASP A 698 5.25 17.52 21.89
CA ASP A 698 5.14 16.14 22.38
C ASP A 698 5.04 15.96 23.91
N GLU A 699 4.99 17.05 24.69
CA GLU A 699 4.74 17.01 26.13
C GLU A 699 3.25 17.16 26.44
N SER A 700 2.67 16.19 27.18
CA SER A 700 1.27 16.27 27.60
C SER A 700 1.03 17.43 28.58
N ILE A 701 0.00 18.24 28.30
CA ILE A 701 -0.41 19.35 29.15
C ILE A 701 -1.78 19.09 29.81
N SER A 702 -2.22 20.02 30.66
CA SER A 702 -3.60 20.01 31.15
C SER A 702 -4.52 20.47 30.02
N GLY A 703 -5.29 19.52 29.47
CA GLY A 703 -6.26 19.77 28.41
C GLY A 703 -7.59 20.35 28.91
N PHE A 704 -8.66 20.05 28.16
CA PHE A 704 -10.02 20.41 28.53
C PHE A 704 -10.48 19.75 29.84
N THR A 705 -11.58 20.22 30.42
CA THR A 705 -12.16 19.61 31.62
C THR A 705 -13.65 19.36 31.47
N GLY A 706 -14.15 18.23 31.97
CA GLY A 706 -15.57 17.88 31.92
C GLY A 706 -16.01 17.42 30.54
N THR A 707 -16.98 18.12 29.95
CA THR A 707 -17.51 17.82 28.61
C THR A 707 -17.14 18.97 27.68
N ILE A 708 -16.51 18.64 26.57
CA ILE A 708 -16.13 19.54 25.49
C ILE A 708 -17.31 19.68 24.52
N THR A 709 -17.63 20.91 24.16
CA THR A 709 -18.65 21.31 23.20
C THR A 709 -18.12 22.43 22.32
N ASN A 710 -18.73 22.61 21.13
CA ASN A 710 -18.31 23.63 20.16
C ASN A 710 -18.11 25.00 20.81
N GLY A 711 -16.94 25.59 20.60
CA GLY A 711 -16.51 26.88 21.14
C GLY A 711 -15.82 26.82 22.50
N ASP A 712 -15.73 25.66 23.15
CA ASP A 712 -14.88 25.49 24.32
C ASP A 712 -13.41 25.65 23.93
N SER A 713 -12.64 26.33 24.77
CA SER A 713 -11.22 26.57 24.52
C SER A 713 -10.36 26.43 25.76
N ILE A 714 -9.09 26.12 25.53
CA ILE A 714 -8.03 26.14 26.54
C ILE A 714 -6.91 27.07 26.09
N ASP A 715 -6.23 27.70 27.05
CA ASP A 715 -5.00 28.45 26.80
C ASP A 715 -3.82 27.51 27.04
N LEU A 716 -3.04 27.29 25.99
CA LEU A 716 -1.89 26.39 26.00
C LEU A 716 -0.68 27.01 26.70
N SER A 717 -0.65 28.36 26.83
CA SER A 717 0.54 29.10 27.29
C SER A 717 1.83 28.73 26.54
N ALA A 718 1.68 28.26 25.30
CA ALA A 718 2.76 27.81 24.43
C ALA A 718 3.31 28.97 23.59
N GLU A 719 4.57 28.87 23.20
CA GLU A 719 5.27 29.90 22.44
C GLU A 719 5.04 29.72 20.93
N THR A 720 5.25 30.78 20.15
CA THR A 720 5.26 30.68 18.69
C THR A 720 6.34 29.70 18.23
N GLY A 721 5.97 28.79 17.33
CA GLY A 721 6.81 27.69 16.87
C GLY A 721 6.59 26.38 17.61
N SER A 722 5.86 26.37 18.74
CA SER A 722 5.49 25.13 19.41
C SER A 722 4.42 24.37 18.61
N THR A 723 4.58 23.05 18.50
CA THR A 723 3.63 22.17 17.83
C THR A 723 2.60 21.65 18.82
N VAL A 724 1.33 21.92 18.54
CA VAL A 724 0.20 21.48 19.35
C VAL A 724 -0.36 20.22 18.72
N GLY A 725 -0.36 19.14 19.49
CA GLY A 725 -0.99 17.88 19.12
C GLY A 725 -2.27 17.66 19.92
N VAL A 726 -3.30 17.12 19.27
CA VAL A 726 -4.46 16.58 19.96
C VAL A 726 -4.64 15.13 19.54
N GLN A 727 -4.70 14.25 20.53
CA GLN A 727 -4.98 12.84 20.36
C GLN A 727 -6.35 12.51 20.94
N TRP A 728 -7.14 11.77 20.18
CA TRP A 728 -8.32 11.10 20.71
C TRP A 728 -7.91 9.79 21.35
N THR A 729 -8.19 9.63 22.63
CA THR A 729 -7.88 8.46 23.45
C THR A 729 -9.14 7.66 23.83
N GLY A 730 -10.27 7.95 23.18
CA GLY A 730 -11.54 7.22 23.40
C GLY A 730 -11.65 5.89 22.65
N ALA A 731 -10.72 5.60 21.73
CA ALA A 731 -10.56 4.32 21.05
C ALA A 731 -9.41 3.51 21.67
N ASP A 732 -9.36 2.21 21.36
CA ASP A 732 -8.31 1.31 21.84
C ASP A 732 -6.90 1.76 21.40
N ASN A 733 -6.81 2.51 20.29
CA ASN A 733 -5.58 3.11 19.79
C ASN A 733 -5.69 4.66 19.73
N PRO A 734 -4.89 5.39 20.54
CA PRO A 734 -4.84 6.84 20.48
C PRO A 734 -4.53 7.34 19.07
N THR A 735 -5.41 8.19 18.53
CA THR A 735 -5.28 8.69 17.15
C THR A 735 -5.09 10.20 17.17
N THR A 736 -4.07 10.70 16.47
CA THR A 736 -3.88 12.15 16.29
C THR A 736 -4.98 12.72 15.40
N VAL A 737 -5.77 13.64 15.96
CA VAL A 737 -6.92 14.28 15.30
C VAL A 737 -6.63 15.71 14.86
N PHE A 738 -5.65 16.34 15.50
CA PHE A 738 -5.21 17.68 15.18
C PHE A 738 -3.71 17.80 15.45
N SER A 739 -2.99 18.46 14.56
CA SER A 739 -1.58 18.80 14.74
C SER A 739 -1.30 20.08 13.97
N GLU A 740 -0.92 21.14 14.69
CA GLU A 740 -0.64 22.44 14.09
C GLU A 740 0.39 23.19 14.93
N THR A 741 1.24 23.98 14.28
CA THR A 741 2.27 24.77 14.94
C THR A 741 1.75 26.17 15.22
N ILE A 742 1.91 26.66 16.45
CA ILE A 742 1.46 28.01 16.84
C ILE A 742 2.25 29.05 16.03
N HIS A 743 1.53 29.87 15.27
CA HIS A 743 2.12 30.92 14.48
C HIS A 743 1.39 32.27 14.67
N PRO A 744 2.05 33.41 14.46
CA PRO A 744 1.35 34.69 14.33
C PRO A 744 0.45 34.69 13.10
N PRO A 745 -0.66 35.48 13.09
CA PRO A 745 -1.48 35.62 11.90
C PRO A 745 -0.62 36.16 10.75
N LEU A 746 -0.59 35.41 9.65
CA LEU A 746 0.09 35.80 8.42
C LEU A 746 -0.86 36.66 7.59
N GLU A 747 -0.41 37.85 7.21
CA GLU A 747 -1.15 38.76 6.35
C GLU A 747 -0.23 39.22 5.21
N PHE A 748 -0.65 39.00 3.97
CA PHE A 748 0.02 39.45 2.76
C PHE A 748 -0.98 40.13 1.84
N THR A 749 -0.51 41.09 1.04
CA THR A 749 -1.29 41.70 -0.05
C THR A 749 -0.57 41.44 -1.36
N PHE A 750 -1.34 41.05 -2.36
CA PHE A 750 -0.85 40.72 -3.69
C PHE A 750 -1.36 41.76 -4.70
N GLU A 751 -0.46 42.31 -5.49
CA GLU A 751 -0.79 43.26 -6.56
C GLU A 751 -0.14 42.77 -7.86
N TYR A 752 -0.95 42.36 -8.83
CA TYR A 752 -0.48 41.96 -10.15
C TYR A 752 -0.71 43.06 -11.19
N ASP A 753 0.34 43.39 -11.94
CA ASP A 753 0.27 44.25 -13.12
C ASP A 753 0.50 43.40 -14.38
N GLU A 754 -0.59 43.10 -15.08
CA GLU A 754 -0.60 42.36 -16.35
C GLU A 754 0.21 43.06 -17.45
N GLY A 755 0.27 44.40 -17.43
CA GLY A 755 0.97 45.18 -18.46
C GLY A 755 2.49 45.08 -18.38
N ASP A 756 3.01 44.92 -17.16
CA ASP A 756 4.44 44.78 -16.87
C ASP A 756 4.82 43.33 -16.48
N GLU A 757 3.87 42.38 -16.54
CA GLU A 757 4.02 40.97 -16.13
C GLU A 757 4.72 40.85 -14.77
N SER A 758 4.20 41.60 -13.79
CA SER A 758 4.86 41.75 -12.49
C SER A 758 3.90 41.59 -11.32
N LEU A 759 4.29 40.77 -10.35
CA LEU A 759 3.56 40.50 -9.12
C LEU A 759 4.31 41.13 -7.95
N THR A 760 3.68 42.06 -7.26
CA THR A 760 4.20 42.64 -6.03
C THR A 760 3.50 42.03 -4.82
N ILE A 761 4.29 41.52 -3.89
CA ILE A 761 3.80 40.89 -2.66
C ILE A 761 4.28 41.74 -1.50
N THR A 762 3.35 42.22 -0.68
CA THR A 762 3.66 43.03 0.51
C THR A 762 3.26 42.26 1.76
N SER A 763 4.20 42.08 2.68
CA SER A 763 3.88 41.54 4.00
C SER A 763 3.16 42.62 4.81
N ASN A 764 1.97 42.32 5.32
CA ASN A 764 1.29 43.13 6.33
C ASN A 764 1.41 42.52 7.72
N THR A 765 1.94 41.29 7.81
CA THR A 765 2.15 40.54 9.04
C THR A 765 2.81 41.39 10.12
N ALA A 766 2.15 41.53 11.27
CA ALA A 766 2.64 42.35 12.37
C ALA A 766 3.88 41.76 13.06
N ALA A 767 4.05 40.44 13.01
CA ALA A 767 5.22 39.73 13.52
C ALA A 767 6.40 39.83 12.53
N LYS A 768 7.62 39.73 13.07
CA LYS A 768 8.82 39.61 12.24
C LYS A 768 8.92 38.17 11.75
N LEU A 769 9.10 37.98 10.45
CA LEU A 769 9.18 36.67 9.83
C LEU A 769 10.62 36.38 9.38
N ASP A 770 10.99 35.10 9.44
CA ASP A 770 12.24 34.63 8.85
C ASP A 770 12.02 34.46 7.33
N PRO A 771 12.70 35.25 6.49
CA PRO A 771 12.51 35.20 5.05
C PRO A 771 12.94 33.87 4.44
N SER A 772 13.84 33.12 5.09
CA SER A 772 14.27 31.78 4.64
C SER A 772 13.18 30.71 4.80
N LYS A 773 12.06 31.05 5.45
CA LYS A 773 10.92 30.16 5.67
C LYS A 773 9.70 30.57 4.86
N LEU A 774 9.79 31.63 4.04
CA LEU A 774 8.67 32.14 3.24
C LEU A 774 8.86 31.81 1.76
N VAL A 775 8.05 30.88 1.26
CA VAL A 775 8.04 30.48 -0.15
C VAL A 775 6.89 31.20 -0.84
N VAL A 776 7.16 31.85 -1.98
CA VAL A 776 6.09 32.36 -2.84
C VAL A 776 5.75 31.29 -3.85
N VAL A 777 4.48 30.91 -3.94
CA VAL A 777 3.97 29.96 -4.92
C VAL A 777 3.05 30.70 -5.87
N VAL A 778 3.25 30.56 -7.17
CA VAL A 778 2.34 31.12 -8.18
C VAL A 778 1.54 29.98 -8.80
N LEU A 779 0.22 30.15 -8.88
CA LEU A 779 -0.72 29.15 -9.39
C LEU A 779 -1.06 29.48 -10.84
N ARG A 780 -0.96 28.48 -11.72
CA ARG A 780 -1.34 28.53 -13.14
C ARG A 780 -2.00 27.21 -13.55
N ASP A 781 -2.73 27.24 -14.66
CA ASP A 781 -3.53 26.11 -15.19
C ASP A 781 -2.73 24.78 -15.31
N GLU A 782 -1.44 24.84 -15.63
CA GLU A 782 -0.61 23.65 -15.91
C GLU A 782 0.63 23.51 -15.01
N ASP A 783 1.02 24.55 -14.24
CA ASP A 783 2.21 24.57 -13.40
C ASP A 783 2.04 25.36 -12.08
N ARG A 784 2.90 25.05 -11.11
CA ARG A 784 2.93 25.66 -9.77
C ARG A 784 4.36 26.13 -9.44
N PRO A 785 4.90 27.16 -10.11
CA PRO A 785 6.26 27.62 -9.85
C PRO A 785 6.40 28.20 -8.44
N GLU A 786 7.46 27.77 -7.75
CA GLU A 786 7.79 28.18 -6.39
C GLU A 786 9.05 29.05 -6.39
N TYR A 787 9.04 30.09 -5.56
CA TYR A 787 10.14 31.04 -5.38
C TYR A 787 10.55 31.04 -3.90
N PRO A 788 11.30 30.02 -3.45
CA PRO A 788 11.65 29.85 -2.03
C PRO A 788 12.57 30.96 -1.52
N ASP A 789 13.44 31.48 -2.38
CA ASP A 789 14.44 32.49 -1.99
C ASP A 789 13.95 33.94 -2.17
N ALA A 790 12.74 34.16 -2.69
CA ALA A 790 12.29 35.51 -3.08
C ALA A 790 12.33 36.53 -1.93
N TRP A 791 11.96 36.10 -0.72
CA TRP A 791 12.05 36.93 0.47
C TRP A 791 13.47 36.97 1.05
N ALA A 792 14.21 35.86 1.02
CA ALA A 792 15.55 35.73 1.56
C ALA A 792 16.61 36.53 0.79
N ASP A 793 16.43 36.67 -0.53
CA ASP A 793 17.27 37.50 -1.38
C ASP A 793 17.09 39.00 -1.10
N ALA A 794 15.90 39.40 -0.65
CA ALA A 794 15.54 40.80 -0.46
C ALA A 794 15.77 41.29 0.98
N TYR A 795 15.57 40.42 1.98
CA TYR A 795 15.54 40.79 3.39
C TYR A 795 16.26 39.77 4.27
N ASP A 796 16.89 40.24 5.35
CA ASP A 796 17.39 39.37 6.43
C ASP A 796 16.29 39.02 7.46
N VAL A 797 15.24 39.85 7.52
CA VAL A 797 14.04 39.73 8.36
C VAL A 797 12.91 40.45 7.63
N VAL A 798 11.74 39.83 7.48
CA VAL A 798 10.56 40.46 6.86
C VAL A 798 9.71 41.14 7.95
N GLU A 799 9.44 42.43 7.78
CA GLU A 799 8.59 43.23 8.65
C GLU A 799 7.32 43.70 7.90
N SER A 800 6.28 44.09 8.66
CA SER A 800 5.06 44.70 8.09
C SER A 800 5.40 45.93 7.23
N GLY A 801 4.98 45.90 5.96
CA GLY A 801 5.25 46.90 4.93
C GLY A 801 6.41 46.56 3.99
N ASP A 802 7.17 45.50 4.23
CA ASP A 802 8.19 45.01 3.31
C ASP A 802 7.54 44.36 2.09
N SER A 803 8.16 44.53 0.92
CA SER A 803 7.62 44.02 -0.33
C SER A 803 8.69 43.50 -1.29
N ILE A 804 8.30 42.48 -2.04
CA ILE A 804 9.07 41.89 -3.13
C ILE A 804 8.28 42.01 -4.42
N THR A 805 8.99 42.02 -5.56
CA THR A 805 8.36 42.02 -6.88
C THR A 805 8.96 40.90 -7.71
N LEU A 806 8.11 40.04 -8.25
CA LEU A 806 8.46 38.93 -9.13
C LEU A 806 8.02 39.24 -10.56
N SER A 807 8.81 38.80 -11.55
CA SER A 807 8.43 38.85 -12.96
C SER A 807 7.74 37.55 -13.33
N VAL A 808 6.41 37.59 -13.49
CA VAL A 808 5.56 36.43 -13.72
C VAL A 808 4.45 36.76 -14.73
N SER A 809 4.28 35.91 -15.73
CA SER A 809 3.20 36.00 -16.71
C SER A 809 2.09 34.99 -16.40
N ALA A 810 0.88 35.23 -16.92
CA ALA A 810 -0.26 34.30 -16.91
C ALA A 810 -0.48 33.61 -15.55
N ILE A 811 -0.86 34.38 -14.52
CA ILE A 811 -1.10 33.87 -13.17
C ILE A 811 -2.61 33.80 -12.93
N GLU A 812 -3.06 32.73 -12.27
CA GLU A 812 -4.45 32.55 -11.84
C GLU A 812 -4.61 32.76 -10.33
N GLY A 813 -3.51 32.58 -9.60
CA GLY A 813 -3.46 32.84 -8.17
C GLY A 813 -2.03 32.88 -7.67
N VAL A 814 -1.88 33.23 -6.40
CA VAL A 814 -0.60 33.27 -5.71
C VAL A 814 -0.81 32.87 -4.25
N ALA A 815 0.18 32.19 -3.67
CA ALA A 815 0.27 31.97 -2.24
C ALA A 815 1.64 32.37 -1.69
N VAL A 816 1.69 32.77 -0.41
CA VAL A 816 2.91 32.75 0.39
C VAL A 816 2.77 31.66 1.44
N GLU A 817 3.66 30.69 1.41
CA GLU A 817 3.72 29.57 2.35
C GLU A 817 4.83 29.80 3.39
N HIS A 818 4.57 29.44 4.64
CA HIS A 818 5.58 29.42 5.69
C HIS A 818 5.97 27.97 6.00
N GLU A 819 7.10 27.50 5.49
CA GLU A 819 7.50 26.08 5.51
C GLU A 819 7.50 25.47 6.91
N SER A 820 8.08 26.16 7.89
CA SER A 820 8.19 25.62 9.26
C SER A 820 6.87 25.57 10.04
N TRP A 821 5.85 26.28 9.57
CA TRP A 821 4.53 26.30 10.21
C TRP A 821 3.48 25.59 9.37
N ASN A 822 3.83 25.27 8.12
CA ASN A 822 2.98 24.56 7.19
C ASN A 822 1.64 25.28 6.92
N VAL A 823 1.66 26.61 6.92
CA VAL A 823 0.50 27.49 6.67
C VAL A 823 0.77 28.39 5.47
N TYR A 824 -0.29 28.81 4.78
CA TYR A 824 -0.19 29.66 3.61
C TYR A 824 -1.28 30.73 3.56
N VAL A 825 -0.97 31.84 2.90
CA VAL A 825 -1.94 32.88 2.54
C VAL A 825 -2.05 32.90 1.03
N HIS A 826 -3.24 32.65 0.49
CA HIS A 826 -3.50 32.65 -0.95
C HIS A 826 -4.45 33.77 -1.38
N GLU A 827 -4.31 34.22 -2.62
CA GLU A 827 -5.25 35.09 -3.31
C GLU A 827 -5.42 34.59 -4.76
N ASP A 828 -6.67 34.31 -5.15
CA ASP A 828 -7.02 34.09 -6.55
C ASP A 828 -7.03 35.44 -7.27
N LEU A 829 -6.35 35.52 -8.41
CA LEU A 829 -6.19 36.76 -9.16
C LEU A 829 -6.95 36.63 -10.48
N GLU A 830 -8.12 37.28 -10.55
CA GLU A 830 -8.98 37.35 -11.75
C GLU A 830 -8.40 38.17 -12.90
#